data_AF-A0A8S1ZB43-F1
#
_entry.id   AF-A0A8S1ZB43-F1
#
_cell.length_a   1.000
_cell.length_b   1.000
_cell.length_c   1.000
_cell.angle_alpha   90.00
_cell.angle_beta   90.00
_cell.angle_gamma   90.00
#
_symmetry.space_group_name_H-M   'P 1'
#
loop_
_entity.id
_entity.type
_entity.pdbx_description
1 polymer ?
#
loop_
_entity_poly.entity_id
_entity_poly.type
_entity_poly.pdbx_seq_one_letter_code
_entity_poly.pdbx_strand_id
1 'polypeptide(L)'
;MNTDSVVEFLGNVPLLQKLPSSSLKKIAQVVVLKRYGKGDYVVREDQTWDGCYFIFQGEAQVSGPDEEDNRSEFLLKQYDYFGLGLSGNVHSADIVAMSQLTCLVLPRDHCHLLETNSIWQSDTSVDKCSLVERILQLDPLELNIFRGITLPDAPIFGKVFGGQFVGQALAAASKTVDFLKIVHSLHSYFLLVGDIDIPIIYQVHRIRDGNNFATRRVDAVQKGNIIFILLASFQKEQQGFDHQESTMPSVPDPDTLLSLEELRERRITDPHLPRSYRNKVATRNFVPWPIEIRFCEPSNSTNQTKSPPRLNYWFRAKGRLSDDQALHRCVVAFASDLIFCGVGLNPHRRKGLKSAALSLDHAMWFHRPLRADDWLLYVIVSPTAHETRGFVTGEMFNRKGELVVSLTQEALLREARPPKPSSIAVPIIAEIDLYKYDPWELPGLALYGEKEWYFFSPRDRKYPNGSRPNRSAGSGYWKATGADKPIGLPKPVGIKKALVFYAGKAPKGEKTNWIMHEYRLADVDRSVRKKKNSLRLDDWVLCRIYNKKGATERRGPPPPVVYGDEIMEEKPKVTEMVMPPPPQQTATASEFVYFDTSDSVPKLHTTDSSCSEQVVSPEFTSEVQSEPKWKDWSAVSNDNNTLDFGFNYIDATVDNAFGGGSSNQMFPLQDMFMYMQKPY
;
A
#
# COMPACT_ATOMS: atom_id res chain seq x y z
N MET A 1 -8.48 38.55 -32.94
CA MET A 1 -7.24 37.99 -32.35
C MET A 1 -7.19 36.51 -32.66
N ASN A 2 -6.02 35.86 -32.58
CA ASN A 2 -5.97 34.40 -32.63
C ASN A 2 -6.55 33.85 -31.31
N THR A 3 -7.45 32.86 -31.37
CA THR A 3 -8.03 32.22 -30.19
C THR A 3 -6.97 31.68 -29.25
N ASP A 4 -5.86 31.11 -29.77
CA ASP A 4 -4.77 30.60 -28.92
C ASP A 4 -4.08 31.72 -28.11
N SER A 5 -3.86 32.88 -28.74
CA SER A 5 -3.29 34.06 -28.04
C SER A 5 -4.25 34.63 -26.98
N VAL A 6 -5.56 34.46 -27.17
CA VAL A 6 -6.58 34.83 -26.18
C VAL A 6 -6.58 33.83 -25.03
N VAL A 7 -6.50 32.52 -25.29
CA VAL A 7 -6.39 31.49 -24.24
C VAL A 7 -5.11 31.67 -23.41
N GLU A 8 -3.98 31.97 -24.05
CA GLU A 8 -2.71 32.24 -23.38
C GLU A 8 -2.76 33.52 -22.52
N PHE A 9 -3.34 34.60 -23.04
CA PHE A 9 -3.58 35.80 -22.23
C PHE A 9 -4.50 35.52 -21.03
N LEU A 10 -5.68 34.91 -21.27
CA LEU A 10 -6.66 34.62 -20.22
C LEU A 10 -6.08 33.70 -19.15
N GLY A 11 -5.21 32.76 -19.53
CA GLY A 11 -4.48 31.94 -18.58
C GLY A 11 -3.57 32.73 -17.63
N ASN A 12 -3.05 33.88 -18.04
CA ASN A 12 -2.23 34.72 -17.16
C ASN A 12 -3.07 35.58 -16.20
N VAL A 13 -4.39 35.71 -16.41
CA VAL A 13 -5.30 36.43 -15.51
C VAL A 13 -5.47 35.68 -14.18
N PRO A 14 -5.12 36.26 -13.01
CA PRO A 14 -5.12 35.55 -11.73
C PRO A 14 -6.45 34.90 -11.33
N LEU A 15 -7.59 35.52 -11.69
CA LEU A 15 -8.92 34.94 -11.48
C LEU A 15 -9.08 33.59 -12.20
N LEU A 16 -8.55 33.49 -13.42
CA LEU A 16 -8.82 32.41 -14.35
C LEU A 16 -7.80 31.27 -14.25
N GLN A 17 -6.67 31.48 -13.56
CA GLN A 17 -5.66 30.44 -13.27
C GLN A 17 -6.22 29.24 -12.49
N LYS A 18 -7.39 29.39 -11.85
CA LYS A 18 -8.11 28.32 -11.14
C LYS A 18 -9.03 27.50 -12.07
N LEU A 19 -9.23 27.93 -13.32
CA LEU A 19 -10.11 27.27 -14.28
C LEU A 19 -9.32 26.28 -15.14
N PRO A 20 -9.92 25.14 -15.53
CA PRO A 20 -9.29 24.24 -16.48
C PRO A 20 -9.13 24.90 -17.86
N SER A 21 -8.11 24.47 -18.61
CA SER A 21 -7.85 24.95 -19.97
C SER A 21 -9.04 24.81 -20.92
N SER A 22 -9.91 23.82 -20.70
CA SER A 22 -11.18 23.63 -21.41
C SER A 22 -12.17 24.78 -21.18
N SER A 23 -12.29 25.29 -19.95
CA SER A 23 -13.10 26.47 -19.64
C SER A 23 -12.49 27.75 -20.21
N LEU A 24 -11.17 27.90 -20.14
CA LEU A 24 -10.48 29.03 -20.80
C LEU A 24 -10.69 29.05 -22.31
N LYS A 25 -10.69 27.90 -22.99
CA LYS A 25 -11.04 27.78 -24.41
C LYS A 25 -12.49 28.19 -24.69
N LYS A 26 -13.45 27.80 -23.84
CA LYS A 26 -14.85 28.26 -23.94
C LYS A 26 -14.97 29.77 -23.75
N ILE A 27 -14.31 30.34 -22.74
CA ILE A 27 -14.26 31.80 -22.48
C ILE A 27 -13.64 32.53 -23.69
N ALA A 28 -12.51 32.05 -24.22
CA ALA A 28 -11.84 32.62 -25.38
C ALA A 28 -12.68 32.66 -26.67
N GLN A 29 -13.72 31.82 -26.77
CA GLN A 29 -14.66 31.81 -27.90
C GLN A 29 -15.78 32.85 -27.77
N VAL A 30 -16.08 33.32 -26.55
CA VAL A 30 -17.21 34.24 -26.27
C VAL A 30 -16.80 35.63 -25.77
N VAL A 31 -15.52 35.84 -25.43
CA VAL A 31 -15.04 37.18 -25.05
C VAL A 31 -15.06 38.15 -26.23
N VAL A 32 -15.58 39.35 -25.99
CA VAL A 32 -15.65 40.45 -26.95
C VAL A 32 -14.52 41.43 -26.68
N LEU A 33 -13.79 41.83 -27.72
CA LEU A 33 -12.73 42.83 -27.59
C LEU A 33 -13.32 44.25 -27.63
N LYS A 34 -13.08 45.03 -26.58
CA LYS A 34 -13.38 46.46 -26.52
C LYS A 34 -12.10 47.29 -26.45
N ARG A 35 -12.17 48.52 -26.98
CA ARG A 35 -11.07 49.49 -26.99
C ARG A 35 -11.58 50.84 -26.52
N TYR A 36 -10.75 51.54 -25.76
CA TYR A 36 -11.05 52.82 -25.15
C TYR A 36 -9.86 53.77 -25.36
N GLY A 37 -10.14 55.03 -25.68
CA GLY A 37 -9.17 56.11 -25.70
C GLY A 37 -8.76 56.54 -24.28
N LYS A 38 -7.68 57.29 -24.17
CA LYS A 38 -7.27 57.87 -22.89
C LYS A 38 -8.31 58.91 -22.44
N GLY A 39 -8.81 58.76 -21.22
CA GLY A 39 -9.86 59.58 -20.63
C GLY A 39 -11.28 59.04 -20.87
N ASP A 40 -11.44 57.96 -21.65
CA ASP A 40 -12.75 57.33 -21.82
C ASP A 40 -13.18 56.60 -20.54
N TYR A 41 -14.46 56.72 -20.21
CA TYR A 41 -15.10 55.91 -19.18
C TYR A 41 -15.35 54.50 -19.72
N VAL A 42 -14.77 53.51 -19.04
CA VAL A 42 -14.91 52.08 -19.34
C VAL A 42 -16.20 51.54 -18.75
N VAL A 43 -16.46 51.93 -17.48
CA VAL A 43 -17.69 51.71 -16.71
C VAL A 43 -17.92 52.98 -15.89
N ARG A 44 -19.18 53.34 -15.66
CA ARG A 44 -19.58 54.41 -14.74
C ARG A 44 -20.32 53.86 -13.53
N GLU A 45 -20.26 54.60 -12.43
CA GLU A 45 -20.94 54.28 -11.17
C GLU A 45 -22.45 54.00 -11.35
N ASP A 46 -23.11 54.70 -12.28
CA ASP A 46 -24.54 54.61 -12.57
C ASP A 46 -24.92 53.52 -13.61
N GLN A 47 -23.95 52.80 -14.17
CA GLN A 47 -24.19 51.86 -15.27
C GLN A 47 -24.15 50.39 -14.84
N THR A 48 -25.12 49.62 -15.33
CA THR A 48 -25.13 48.17 -15.18
C THR A 48 -24.01 47.53 -16.02
N TRP A 49 -23.05 46.92 -15.34
CA TRP A 49 -21.91 46.25 -15.92
C TRP A 49 -22.35 45.12 -16.89
N ASP A 50 -21.93 45.18 -18.15
CA ASP A 50 -22.34 44.24 -19.21
C ASP A 50 -21.57 42.92 -19.20
N GLY A 51 -20.59 42.76 -18.31
CA GLY A 51 -19.79 41.54 -18.18
C GLY A 51 -18.63 41.68 -17.20
N CYS A 52 -17.76 40.66 -17.19
CA CYS A 52 -16.46 40.71 -16.53
C CYS A 52 -15.39 41.16 -17.54
N TYR A 53 -14.55 42.11 -17.15
CA TYR A 53 -13.53 42.73 -17.97
C TYR A 53 -12.14 42.22 -17.58
N PHE A 54 -11.30 41.91 -18.57
CA PHE A 54 -9.89 41.56 -18.41
C PHE A 54 -9.03 42.56 -19.19
N ILE A 55 -8.05 43.20 -18.55
CA ILE A 55 -7.18 44.19 -19.22
C ILE A 55 -6.14 43.46 -20.07
N PHE A 56 -6.36 43.49 -21.39
CA PHE A 56 -5.46 42.90 -22.37
C PHE A 56 -4.23 43.77 -22.62
N GLN A 57 -4.41 45.09 -22.66
CA GLN A 57 -3.34 46.06 -22.88
C GLN A 57 -3.77 47.44 -22.36
N GLY A 58 -2.82 48.21 -21.84
CA GLY A 58 -3.06 49.55 -21.28
C GLY A 58 -3.28 49.52 -19.76
N GLU A 59 -3.76 50.64 -19.23
CA GLU A 59 -3.97 50.87 -17.80
C GLU A 59 -5.30 51.60 -17.58
N ALA A 60 -6.02 51.25 -16.51
CA ALA A 60 -7.27 51.88 -16.10
C ALA A 60 -7.21 52.26 -14.61
N GLN A 61 -7.84 53.36 -14.24
CA GLN A 61 -7.94 53.82 -12.86
C GLN A 61 -9.35 53.57 -12.32
N VAL A 62 -9.45 53.08 -11.09
CA VAL A 62 -10.70 52.92 -10.34
C VAL A 62 -10.85 54.11 -9.39
N SER A 63 -12.01 54.76 -9.43
CA SER A 63 -12.38 55.89 -8.56
C SER A 63 -13.66 55.54 -7.81
N GLY A 64 -13.57 55.38 -6.49
CA GLY A 64 -14.73 55.11 -5.62
C GLY A 64 -15.56 56.37 -5.30
N PRO A 65 -16.74 56.20 -4.68
CA PRO A 65 -17.62 57.32 -4.33
C PRO A 65 -16.99 58.22 -3.25
N ASP A 66 -17.35 59.50 -3.27
CA ASP A 66 -16.87 60.51 -2.33
C ASP A 66 -17.37 60.25 -0.89
N GLU A 67 -16.54 59.62 -0.06
CA GLU A 67 -16.53 59.86 1.39
C GLU A 67 -15.20 60.51 1.77
N GLU A 68 -15.25 61.45 2.73
CA GLU A 68 -14.20 62.43 2.96
C GLU A 68 -12.85 61.81 3.36
N ASP A 69 -11.79 62.32 2.71
CA ASP A 69 -10.39 62.32 3.15
C ASP A 69 -9.54 61.03 3.05
N ASN A 70 -9.90 60.02 2.24
CA ASN A 70 -8.92 59.01 1.82
C ASN A 70 -9.18 58.34 0.45
N ARG A 71 -8.81 59.01 -0.64
CA ARG A 71 -8.85 58.45 -2.00
C ARG A 71 -7.92 57.25 -2.15
N SER A 72 -8.51 56.05 -2.13
CA SER A 72 -7.83 54.82 -2.54
C SER A 72 -7.88 54.67 -4.07
N GLU A 73 -7.07 55.45 -4.78
CA GLU A 73 -6.94 55.36 -6.24
C GLU A 73 -6.20 54.07 -6.64
N PHE A 74 -6.95 53.06 -7.10
CA PHE A 74 -6.38 51.80 -7.56
C PHE A 74 -6.14 51.81 -9.07
N LEU A 75 -4.90 51.50 -9.49
CA LEU A 75 -4.49 51.38 -10.88
C LEU A 75 -4.53 49.91 -11.31
N LEU A 76 -5.38 49.60 -12.28
CA LEU A 76 -5.48 48.30 -12.93
C LEU A 76 -4.56 48.25 -14.17
N LYS A 77 -3.83 47.15 -14.31
CA LYS A 77 -2.83 46.90 -15.36
C LYS A 77 -3.18 45.63 -16.14
N GLN A 78 -2.31 45.27 -17.09
CA GLN A 78 -2.44 44.02 -17.83
C GLN A 78 -2.61 42.82 -16.89
N TYR A 79 -3.54 41.92 -17.26
CA TYR A 79 -3.99 40.75 -16.49
C TYR A 79 -4.90 41.05 -15.27
N ASP A 80 -5.07 42.31 -14.86
CA ASP A 80 -6.09 42.66 -13.87
C ASP A 80 -7.49 42.58 -14.48
N TYR A 81 -8.49 42.46 -13.59
CA TYR A 81 -9.87 42.19 -13.96
C TYR A 81 -10.87 42.93 -13.06
N PHE A 82 -12.06 43.18 -13.59
CA PHE A 82 -13.15 43.85 -12.88
C PHE A 82 -14.52 43.28 -13.29
N GLY A 83 -15.52 43.41 -12.42
CA GLY A 83 -16.92 43.10 -12.75
C GLY A 83 -17.46 41.76 -12.25
N LEU A 84 -16.66 41.04 -11.46
CA LEU A 84 -17.12 39.85 -10.77
C LEU A 84 -17.61 40.17 -9.35
N GLY A 85 -18.90 40.49 -9.24
CA GLY A 85 -19.57 40.61 -7.95
C GLY A 85 -19.94 39.24 -7.41
N LEU A 86 -19.22 38.74 -6.41
CA LEU A 86 -19.82 37.80 -5.45
C LEU A 86 -21.02 38.49 -4.79
N SER A 87 -22.08 37.74 -4.50
CA SER A 87 -23.40 38.28 -4.17
C SER A 87 -23.39 39.31 -3.02
N GLY A 88 -23.54 40.60 -3.33
CA GLY A 88 -23.82 41.66 -2.36
C GLY A 88 -23.03 42.96 -2.54
N ASN A 89 -23.71 44.00 -3.01
CA ASN A 89 -23.49 45.42 -2.66
C ASN A 89 -22.06 46.02 -2.71
N VAL A 90 -21.33 45.83 -3.82
CA VAL A 90 -20.28 46.79 -4.23
C VAL A 90 -20.40 47.05 -5.73
N HIS A 91 -21.15 48.11 -6.10
CA HIS A 91 -21.39 48.49 -7.50
C HIS A 91 -20.86 49.89 -7.87
N SER A 92 -20.40 50.66 -6.90
CA SER A 92 -20.01 52.07 -7.09
C SER A 92 -18.50 52.23 -7.27
N ALA A 93 -18.05 52.29 -8.53
CA ALA A 93 -16.79 52.93 -8.90
C ALA A 93 -16.79 53.31 -10.37
N ASP A 94 -16.32 54.52 -10.69
CA ASP A 94 -15.96 54.90 -12.05
C ASP A 94 -14.65 54.20 -12.44
N ILE A 95 -14.58 53.71 -13.68
CA ILE A 95 -13.36 53.12 -14.24
C ILE A 95 -12.98 53.88 -15.50
N VAL A 96 -11.84 54.56 -15.48
CA VAL A 96 -11.38 55.47 -16.54
C VAL A 96 -10.08 54.96 -17.16
N ALA A 97 -10.00 54.96 -18.49
CA ALA A 97 -8.80 54.53 -19.21
C ALA A 97 -7.68 55.58 -19.10
N MET A 98 -6.55 55.23 -18.48
CA MET A 98 -5.41 56.13 -18.26
C MET A 98 -4.46 56.21 -19.47
N SER A 99 -4.54 55.20 -20.34
CA SER A 99 -3.85 55.09 -21.62
C SER A 99 -4.81 54.53 -22.69
N GLN A 100 -4.31 54.20 -23.89
CA GLN A 100 -5.11 53.48 -24.87
C GLN A 100 -5.36 52.05 -24.35
N LEU A 101 -6.57 51.81 -23.84
CA LEU A 101 -6.94 50.60 -23.12
C LEU A 101 -7.64 49.61 -24.07
N THR A 102 -7.26 48.34 -23.99
CA THR A 102 -7.94 47.23 -24.65
C THR A 102 -8.35 46.20 -23.61
N CYS A 103 -9.63 45.85 -23.59
CA CYS A 103 -10.20 44.86 -22.69
C CYS A 103 -10.77 43.67 -23.49
N LEU A 104 -10.63 42.47 -22.93
CA LEU A 104 -11.48 41.33 -23.29
C LEU A 104 -12.64 41.30 -22.30
N VAL A 105 -13.87 41.35 -22.80
CA VAL A 105 -15.09 41.37 -21.99
C VAL A 105 -15.79 40.03 -22.14
N LEU A 106 -15.94 39.29 -21.04
CA LEU A 106 -16.82 38.12 -20.97
C LEU A 106 -18.24 38.63 -20.69
N PRO A 107 -19.19 38.54 -21.63
CA PRO A 107 -20.54 39.08 -21.43
C PRO A 107 -21.24 38.42 -20.24
N ARG A 108 -22.12 39.17 -19.56
CA ARG A 108 -22.83 38.74 -18.34
C ARG A 108 -23.47 37.35 -18.46
N ASP A 109 -24.12 37.06 -19.59
CA ASP A 109 -24.79 35.78 -19.85
C ASP A 109 -23.81 34.58 -19.89
N HIS A 110 -22.52 34.85 -20.12
CA HIS A 110 -21.43 33.87 -20.13
C HIS A 110 -20.57 33.89 -18.86
N CYS A 111 -20.83 34.75 -17.87
CA CYS A 111 -20.08 34.77 -16.61
C CYS A 111 -20.18 33.44 -15.82
N HIS A 112 -21.21 32.63 -16.07
CA HIS A 112 -21.31 31.26 -15.53
C HIS A 112 -20.12 30.35 -15.92
N LEU A 113 -19.37 30.68 -16.98
CA LEU A 113 -18.14 29.95 -17.35
C LEU A 113 -16.98 30.15 -16.36
N LEU A 114 -17.09 31.13 -15.46
CA LEU A 114 -16.16 31.38 -14.36
C LEU A 114 -16.48 30.53 -13.12
N GLU A 115 -17.67 29.92 -13.07
CA GLU A 115 -18.08 28.99 -12.03
C GLU A 115 -17.78 27.55 -12.48
N THR A 116 -16.64 27.00 -12.03
CA THR A 116 -16.29 25.60 -12.33
C THR A 116 -16.09 24.78 -11.06
N ASN A 117 -16.89 23.71 -10.91
CA ASN A 117 -16.68 22.65 -9.92
C ASN A 117 -15.42 21.84 -10.26
N SER A 118 -14.23 22.39 -10.06
CA SER A 118 -12.96 21.64 -10.18
C SER A 118 -12.47 21.20 -8.80
N ILE A 119 -11.69 20.12 -8.75
CA ILE A 119 -10.91 19.67 -7.57
C ILE A 119 -9.94 20.72 -7.01
N TRP A 120 -9.78 21.86 -7.72
CA TRP A 120 -9.07 23.05 -7.25
C TRP A 120 -9.89 23.90 -6.26
N GLN A 121 -11.22 23.75 -6.19
CA GLN A 121 -12.07 24.48 -5.25
C GLN A 121 -12.29 23.69 -3.94
N SER A 122 -12.00 24.31 -2.81
CA SER A 122 -12.32 23.80 -1.45
C SER A 122 -13.79 23.97 -1.09
N ASP A 123 -14.48 24.92 -1.72
CA ASP A 123 -15.71 25.50 -1.19
C ASP A 123 -16.99 24.84 -1.74
N THR A 124 -16.84 23.81 -2.59
CA THR A 124 -17.99 23.04 -3.08
C THR A 124 -18.57 22.21 -1.94
N SER A 125 -19.88 22.32 -1.70
CA SER A 125 -20.58 21.48 -0.71
C SER A 125 -20.29 19.99 -0.98
N VAL A 126 -19.61 19.33 -0.04
CA VAL A 126 -19.06 17.96 -0.15
C VAL A 126 -20.10 16.90 -0.55
N ASP A 127 -21.38 17.20 -0.37
CA ASP A 127 -22.52 16.36 -0.75
C ASP A 127 -22.82 16.34 -2.27
N LYS A 128 -22.22 17.23 -3.07
CA LYS A 128 -22.44 17.29 -4.54
C LYS A 128 -21.38 16.58 -5.36
N CYS A 129 -20.17 16.39 -4.84
CA CYS A 129 -19.06 15.75 -5.55
C CYS A 129 -19.21 14.23 -5.62
N SER A 130 -18.66 13.62 -6.68
CA SER A 130 -18.64 12.16 -6.80
C SER A 130 -17.72 11.52 -5.75
N LEU A 131 -17.93 10.26 -5.37
CA LEU A 131 -17.09 9.60 -4.36
C LEU A 131 -15.61 9.55 -4.77
N VAL A 132 -15.30 9.34 -6.07
CA VAL A 132 -13.91 9.34 -6.55
C VAL A 132 -13.27 10.73 -6.47
N GLU A 133 -14.03 11.78 -6.76
CA GLU A 133 -13.57 13.16 -6.63
C GLU A 133 -13.24 13.53 -5.18
N ARG A 134 -14.06 13.09 -4.22
CA ARG A 134 -13.76 13.24 -2.78
C ARG A 134 -12.52 12.46 -2.34
N ILE A 135 -12.26 11.28 -2.93
CA ILE A 135 -11.03 10.51 -2.67
C ILE A 135 -9.79 11.25 -3.21
N LEU A 136 -9.93 11.98 -4.32
CA LEU A 136 -8.84 12.75 -4.95
C LEU A 136 -8.69 14.17 -4.38
N GLN A 137 -9.64 14.64 -3.57
CA GLN A 137 -9.56 15.92 -2.89
C GLN A 137 -8.48 15.86 -1.80
N LEU A 138 -7.63 16.88 -1.75
CA LEU A 138 -6.50 16.98 -0.83
C LEU A 138 -6.52 18.32 -0.12
N ASP A 139 -6.29 18.29 1.19
CA ASP A 139 -6.11 19.47 2.02
C ASP A 139 -4.73 20.10 1.69
N PRO A 140 -4.66 21.37 1.26
CA PRO A 140 -3.38 22.06 1.15
C PRO A 140 -2.85 22.38 2.57
N LEU A 141 -1.62 21.97 2.86
CA LEU A 141 -0.91 22.34 4.08
C LEU A 141 0.09 23.49 3.82
N GLU A 142 0.72 23.47 2.64
CA GLU A 142 1.66 24.50 2.18
C GLU A 142 1.69 24.52 0.64
N LEU A 143 2.38 25.49 0.02
CA LEU A 143 2.46 25.70 -1.44
C LEU A 143 2.70 24.41 -2.26
N ASN A 144 3.50 23.49 -1.72
CA ASN A 144 3.86 22.22 -2.35
C ASN A 144 3.61 21.01 -1.44
N ILE A 145 2.83 21.15 -0.36
CA ILE A 145 2.57 20.07 0.61
C ILE A 145 1.07 19.88 0.77
N PHE A 146 0.60 18.67 0.54
CA PHE A 146 -0.82 18.31 0.59
C PHE A 146 -1.04 17.11 1.50
N ARG A 147 -2.22 17.03 2.13
CA ARG A 147 -2.66 15.89 2.93
C ARG A 147 -3.82 15.19 2.25
N GLY A 148 -3.68 13.89 2.03
CA GLY A 148 -4.76 12.99 1.65
C GLY A 148 -5.15 12.07 2.80
N ILE A 149 -6.39 11.58 2.76
CA ILE A 149 -6.90 10.58 3.70
C ILE A 149 -7.55 9.43 2.93
N THR A 150 -7.67 8.27 3.59
CA THR A 150 -8.53 7.17 3.13
C THR A 150 -9.92 7.42 3.71
N LEU A 151 -10.93 7.70 2.89
CA LEU A 151 -12.28 7.96 3.41
C LEU A 151 -12.91 6.68 4.00
N PRO A 152 -13.81 6.77 5.00
CA PRO A 152 -14.49 5.59 5.54
C PRO A 152 -15.36 4.85 4.51
N ASP A 153 -15.96 5.60 3.58
CA ASP A 153 -16.73 5.07 2.45
C ASP A 153 -15.83 4.66 1.26
N ALA A 154 -14.53 4.95 1.35
CA ALA A 154 -13.59 4.58 0.30
C ALA A 154 -13.28 3.07 0.37
N PRO A 155 -12.71 2.54 -0.72
CA PRO A 155 -12.18 1.19 -0.77
C PRO A 155 -11.14 0.84 0.30
N ILE A 156 -11.49 -0.08 1.22
CA ILE A 156 -10.54 -0.60 2.21
C ILE A 156 -10.04 -2.01 1.82
N PHE A 157 -8.72 -2.15 1.70
CA PHE A 157 -8.04 -3.42 1.42
C PHE A 157 -7.24 -3.93 2.64
N GLY A 158 -7.52 -3.39 3.84
CA GLY A 158 -6.69 -3.52 5.05
C GLY A 158 -5.35 -2.78 4.97
N LYS A 159 -5.12 -2.07 3.86
CA LYS A 159 -3.94 -1.30 3.45
C LYS A 159 -4.42 -0.19 2.51
N VAL A 160 -3.66 0.89 2.38
CA VAL A 160 -3.95 1.93 1.38
C VAL A 160 -3.91 1.30 -0.03
N PHE A 161 -4.90 1.64 -0.86
CA PHE A 161 -5.01 1.16 -2.24
C PHE A 161 -3.91 1.78 -3.12
N GLY A 162 -3.29 1.00 -4.02
CA GLY A 162 -2.25 1.50 -4.92
C GLY A 162 -2.74 2.64 -5.81
N GLY A 163 -3.91 2.50 -6.43
CA GLY A 163 -4.54 3.59 -7.20
C GLY A 163 -4.90 4.83 -6.35
N GLN A 164 -5.10 4.72 -5.04
CA GLN A 164 -5.24 5.89 -4.17
C GLN A 164 -3.93 6.70 -4.13
N PHE A 165 -2.77 6.04 -3.99
CA PHE A 165 -1.47 6.72 -4.07
C PHE A 165 -1.26 7.38 -5.43
N VAL A 166 -1.45 6.64 -6.53
CA VAL A 166 -1.22 7.17 -7.89
C VAL A 166 -2.16 8.36 -8.17
N GLY A 167 -3.45 8.22 -7.88
CA GLY A 167 -4.45 9.28 -8.09
C GLY A 167 -4.22 10.52 -7.22
N GLN A 168 -4.02 10.35 -5.90
CA GLN A 168 -3.79 11.48 -4.98
C GLN A 168 -2.44 12.16 -5.25
N ALA A 169 -1.35 11.41 -5.46
CA ALA A 169 -0.05 12.01 -5.80
C ALA A 169 -0.09 12.77 -7.13
N LEU A 170 -0.83 12.26 -8.13
CA LEU A 170 -1.00 12.96 -9.39
C LEU A 170 -1.86 14.22 -9.25
N ALA A 171 -2.89 14.20 -8.41
CA ALA A 171 -3.67 15.39 -8.05
C ALA A 171 -2.79 16.43 -7.36
N ALA A 172 -1.96 16.03 -6.39
CA ALA A 172 -0.99 16.89 -5.71
C ALA A 172 0.01 17.52 -6.70
N ALA A 173 0.60 16.72 -7.60
CA ALA A 173 1.49 17.21 -8.65
C ALA A 173 0.79 18.29 -9.51
N SER A 174 -0.43 17.98 -9.96
CA SER A 174 -1.23 18.85 -10.82
C SER A 174 -1.59 20.19 -10.17
N LYS A 175 -1.82 20.22 -8.84
CA LYS A 175 -2.03 21.48 -8.06
C LYS A 175 -0.83 22.45 -8.10
N THR A 176 0.35 21.99 -8.50
CA THR A 176 1.59 22.80 -8.50
C THR A 176 2.07 23.20 -9.89
N VAL A 177 1.31 22.88 -10.93
CA VAL A 177 1.66 23.13 -12.34
C VAL A 177 0.75 24.20 -12.92
N ASP A 178 1.27 24.95 -13.88
CA ASP A 178 0.50 25.83 -14.76
C ASP A 178 -0.69 25.09 -15.40
N PHE A 179 -1.90 25.60 -15.21
CA PHE A 179 -3.19 25.00 -15.63
C PHE A 179 -3.32 24.82 -17.17
N LEU A 180 -2.47 25.44 -18.00
CA LEU A 180 -2.38 25.14 -19.43
C LEU A 180 -1.65 23.81 -19.71
N LYS A 181 -0.86 23.31 -18.75
CA LYS A 181 -0.04 22.11 -18.89
C LYS A 181 -0.72 20.92 -18.22
N ILE A 182 -1.08 19.91 -19.00
CA ILE A 182 -1.79 18.71 -18.54
C ILE A 182 -0.79 17.55 -18.46
N VAL A 183 -0.92 16.68 -17.45
CA VAL A 183 -0.07 15.49 -17.30
C VAL A 183 -0.17 14.58 -18.53
N HIS A 184 0.95 14.30 -19.20
CA HIS A 184 1.03 13.39 -20.34
C HIS A 184 1.72 12.07 -19.99
N SER A 185 2.52 12.01 -18.92
CA SER A 185 3.04 10.74 -18.40
C SER A 185 3.30 10.76 -16.90
N LEU A 186 3.30 9.58 -16.29
CA LEU A 186 3.77 9.36 -14.92
C LEU A 186 4.51 8.03 -14.79
N HIS A 187 5.44 7.98 -13.84
CA HIS A 187 6.13 6.78 -13.38
C HIS A 187 6.13 6.80 -11.85
N SER A 188 5.90 5.67 -11.20
CA SER A 188 5.87 5.60 -9.74
C SER A 188 6.38 4.28 -9.19
N TYR A 189 6.86 4.29 -7.95
CA TYR A 189 7.30 3.12 -7.19
C TYR A 189 6.58 3.03 -5.84
N PHE A 190 6.11 1.84 -5.50
CA PHE A 190 5.52 1.51 -4.21
C PHE A 190 6.62 0.95 -3.30
N LEU A 191 7.10 1.76 -2.35
CA LEU A 191 8.24 1.41 -1.50
C LEU A 191 7.82 0.66 -0.24
N LEU A 192 6.73 1.10 0.39
CA LEU A 192 6.22 0.56 1.64
C LEU A 192 4.70 0.47 1.61
N VAL A 193 4.15 -0.38 2.48
CA VAL A 193 2.71 -0.53 2.67
C VAL A 193 2.15 0.70 3.40
N GLY A 194 1.13 1.32 2.81
CA GLY A 194 0.36 2.38 3.47
C GLY A 194 -0.59 1.87 4.55
N ASP A 195 -0.61 2.58 5.66
CA ASP A 195 -1.53 2.43 6.79
C ASP A 195 -2.83 3.21 6.51
N ILE A 196 -4.00 2.58 6.63
CA ILE A 196 -5.29 3.20 6.25
C ILE A 196 -5.75 4.25 7.25
N ASP A 197 -5.39 4.09 8.53
CA ASP A 197 -5.88 4.91 9.64
C ASP A 197 -5.06 6.21 9.80
N ILE A 198 -4.09 6.44 8.92
CA ILE A 198 -3.12 7.53 9.01
C ILE A 198 -3.15 8.38 7.72
N PRO A 199 -3.27 9.72 7.82
CA PRO A 199 -3.18 10.60 6.66
C PRO A 199 -1.86 10.45 5.90
N ILE A 200 -1.92 10.61 4.58
CA ILE A 200 -0.76 10.54 3.68
C ILE A 200 -0.34 11.98 3.36
N ILE A 201 0.92 12.32 3.61
CA ILE A 201 1.47 13.63 3.27
C ILE A 201 2.17 13.54 1.92
N TYR A 202 1.71 14.30 0.94
CA TYR A 202 2.29 14.39 -0.40
C TYR A 202 3.16 15.64 -0.50
N GLN A 203 4.47 15.45 -0.61
CA GLN A 203 5.46 16.51 -0.79
C GLN A 203 5.85 16.63 -2.26
N VAL A 204 5.59 17.78 -2.87
CA VAL A 204 5.77 18.00 -4.31
C VAL A 204 7.06 18.79 -4.58
N HIS A 205 7.97 18.21 -5.35
CA HIS A 205 9.20 18.84 -5.79
C HIS A 205 9.06 19.31 -7.24
N ARG A 206 9.23 20.62 -7.47
CA ARG A 206 9.23 21.24 -8.80
C ARG A 206 10.60 21.01 -9.45
N ILE A 207 10.70 19.95 -10.24
CA ILE A 207 11.97 19.53 -10.87
C ILE A 207 12.32 20.44 -12.06
N ARG A 208 11.31 20.85 -12.83
CA ARG A 208 11.47 21.74 -13.98
C ARG A 208 10.16 22.46 -14.28
N ASP A 209 10.27 23.74 -14.61
CA ASP A 209 9.21 24.53 -15.24
C ASP A 209 9.78 25.19 -16.50
N GLY A 210 9.47 24.63 -17.66
CA GLY A 210 9.77 25.21 -18.97
C GLY A 210 8.51 25.74 -19.64
N ASN A 211 8.68 26.40 -20.79
CA ASN A 211 7.57 27.03 -21.52
C ASN A 211 6.45 26.03 -21.88
N ASN A 212 6.82 24.92 -22.52
CA ASN A 212 5.86 23.91 -22.98
C ASN A 212 5.73 22.73 -22.01
N PHE A 213 6.77 22.42 -21.22
CA PHE A 213 6.83 21.23 -20.36
C PHE A 213 7.13 21.58 -18.90
N ALA A 214 6.51 20.87 -17.97
CA ALA A 214 6.82 20.92 -16.54
C ALA A 214 7.00 19.50 -15.98
N THR A 215 7.86 19.34 -14.97
CA THR A 215 8.15 18.05 -14.33
C THR A 215 8.00 18.18 -12.82
N ARG A 216 7.31 17.21 -12.21
CA ARG A 216 7.07 17.13 -10.76
C ARG A 216 7.48 15.76 -10.25
N ARG A 217 8.18 15.73 -9.11
CA ARG A 217 8.30 14.55 -8.27
C ARG A 217 7.37 14.72 -7.07
N VAL A 218 6.73 13.65 -6.62
CA VAL A 218 5.88 13.63 -5.42
C VAL A 218 6.33 12.48 -4.54
N ASP A 219 6.74 12.81 -3.32
CA ASP A 219 7.05 11.84 -2.28
C ASP A 219 5.86 11.76 -1.32
N ALA A 220 5.26 10.56 -1.21
CA ALA A 220 4.17 10.29 -0.28
C ALA A 220 4.74 9.72 1.02
N VAL A 221 4.40 10.34 2.15
CA VAL A 221 5.02 10.11 3.46
C VAL A 221 4.00 9.68 4.51
N GLN A 222 4.32 8.62 5.26
CA GLN A 222 3.64 8.24 6.50
C GLN A 222 4.70 7.86 7.56
N LYS A 223 4.43 8.19 8.84
CA LYS A 223 5.32 7.88 9.97
C LYS A 223 6.78 8.34 9.75
N GLY A 224 6.98 9.45 9.01
CA GLY A 224 8.29 9.98 8.64
C GLY A 224 9.04 9.24 7.52
N ASN A 225 8.45 8.18 6.94
CA ASN A 225 9.06 7.39 5.86
C ASN A 225 8.37 7.67 4.53
N ILE A 226 9.15 7.75 3.44
CA ILE A 226 8.61 7.79 2.08
C ILE A 226 8.09 6.39 1.74
N ILE A 227 6.79 6.27 1.50
CA ILE A 227 6.12 4.99 1.23
C ILE A 227 5.81 4.78 -0.26
N PHE A 228 5.74 5.87 -1.03
CA PHE A 228 5.50 5.86 -2.47
C PHE A 228 6.14 7.11 -3.11
N ILE A 229 6.68 6.97 -4.31
CA ILE A 229 7.26 8.07 -5.10
C ILE A 229 6.62 8.07 -6.47
N LEU A 230 6.25 9.25 -6.98
CA LEU A 230 5.76 9.47 -8.34
C LEU A 230 6.56 10.58 -9.03
N LEU A 231 6.91 10.38 -10.29
CA LEU A 231 7.47 11.39 -11.19
C LEU A 231 6.50 11.58 -12.36
N ALA A 232 5.99 12.79 -12.55
CA ALA A 232 5.03 13.13 -13.61
C ALA A 232 5.56 14.26 -14.51
N SER A 233 5.22 14.15 -15.80
CA SER A 233 5.54 15.13 -16.83
C SER A 233 4.26 15.73 -17.42
N PHE A 234 4.26 17.04 -17.58
CA PHE A 234 3.11 17.86 -17.97
C PHE A 234 3.46 18.67 -19.20
N GLN A 235 2.52 18.82 -20.13
CA GLN A 235 2.74 19.51 -21.40
C GLN A 235 1.56 20.46 -21.72
N LYS A 236 1.88 21.65 -22.25
CA LYS A 236 0.91 22.56 -22.86
C LYS A 236 0.27 21.89 -24.06
N GLU A 237 -1.06 21.92 -24.17
CA GLU A 237 -1.77 21.33 -25.30
C GLU A 237 -1.36 22.00 -26.63
N GLN A 238 -0.93 21.21 -27.61
CA GLN A 238 -0.35 21.65 -28.88
C GLN A 238 -0.75 20.69 -30.00
N GLN A 239 -0.88 21.20 -31.24
CA GLN A 239 -1.06 20.35 -32.42
C GLN A 239 0.26 19.65 -32.77
N GLY A 240 0.18 18.40 -33.21
CA GLY A 240 1.33 17.58 -33.60
C GLY A 240 0.93 16.47 -34.58
N PHE A 241 1.83 15.52 -34.79
CA PHE A 241 1.54 14.32 -35.58
C PHE A 241 0.57 13.39 -34.83
N ASP A 242 -0.36 12.78 -35.56
CA ASP A 242 -1.36 11.86 -34.99
C ASP A 242 -1.36 10.53 -35.76
N HIS A 243 -1.30 9.42 -35.03
CA HIS A 243 -1.56 8.07 -35.49
C HIS A 243 -1.91 7.16 -34.30
N GLN A 244 -2.48 5.99 -34.59
CA GLN A 244 -2.47 4.84 -33.68
C GLN A 244 -2.40 3.56 -34.52
N GLU A 245 -1.62 2.59 -34.08
CA GLU A 245 -1.57 1.24 -34.68
C GLU A 245 -2.51 0.30 -33.92
N SER A 246 -2.40 0.31 -32.58
CA SER A 246 -3.25 -0.50 -31.72
C SER A 246 -4.73 -0.21 -31.97
N THR A 247 -5.47 -1.26 -32.29
CA THR A 247 -6.87 -1.22 -32.68
C THR A 247 -7.73 -1.74 -31.54
N MET A 248 -8.77 -0.98 -31.16
CA MET A 248 -9.69 -1.39 -30.10
C MET A 248 -10.28 -2.79 -30.41
N PRO A 249 -10.14 -3.79 -29.52
CA PRO A 249 -10.61 -5.13 -29.80
C PRO A 249 -12.14 -5.18 -29.83
N SER A 250 -12.69 -6.05 -30.69
CA SER A 250 -14.13 -6.28 -30.73
C SER A 250 -14.62 -6.92 -29.43
N VAL A 251 -15.42 -6.17 -28.68
CA VAL A 251 -16.04 -6.57 -27.40
C VAL A 251 -17.52 -6.15 -27.40
N PRO A 252 -18.38 -6.75 -26.55
CA PRO A 252 -19.76 -6.29 -26.40
C PRO A 252 -19.82 -4.84 -25.90
N ASP A 253 -20.87 -4.13 -26.32
CA ASP A 253 -21.15 -2.77 -25.84
C ASP A 253 -21.38 -2.78 -24.31
N PRO A 254 -20.79 -1.84 -23.55
CA PRO A 254 -20.88 -1.82 -22.09
C PRO A 254 -22.32 -1.83 -21.58
N ASP A 255 -23.25 -1.15 -22.27
CA ASP A 255 -24.62 -1.01 -21.81
C ASP A 255 -25.40 -2.35 -21.90
N THR A 256 -24.87 -3.34 -22.65
CA THR A 256 -25.39 -4.73 -22.72
C THR A 256 -24.80 -5.69 -21.68
N LEU A 257 -23.73 -5.29 -21.00
CA LEU A 257 -23.01 -6.13 -20.03
C LEU A 257 -23.56 -5.95 -18.61
N LEU A 258 -23.52 -7.03 -17.82
CA LEU A 258 -23.94 -7.01 -16.41
C LEU A 258 -22.98 -6.19 -15.54
N SER A 259 -23.55 -5.39 -14.64
CA SER A 259 -22.86 -4.72 -13.55
C SER A 259 -22.31 -5.71 -12.51
N LEU A 260 -21.41 -5.24 -11.64
CA LEU A 260 -20.91 -6.02 -10.50
C LEU A 260 -22.03 -6.42 -9.53
N GLU A 261 -23.01 -5.53 -9.38
CA GLU A 261 -24.22 -5.70 -8.58
C GLU A 261 -25.07 -6.86 -9.12
N GLU A 262 -25.43 -6.85 -10.40
CA GLU A 262 -26.21 -7.93 -11.05
C GLU A 262 -25.43 -9.27 -11.09
N LEU A 263 -24.12 -9.23 -11.34
CA LEU A 263 -23.25 -10.41 -11.27
C LEU A 263 -23.21 -11.02 -9.86
N ARG A 264 -23.31 -10.18 -8.81
CA ARG A 264 -23.41 -10.64 -7.42
C ARG A 264 -24.76 -11.29 -7.13
N GLU A 265 -25.86 -10.68 -7.55
CA GLU A 265 -27.22 -11.22 -7.36
C GLU A 265 -27.40 -12.55 -8.08
N ARG A 266 -26.92 -12.65 -9.32
CA ARG A 266 -26.87 -13.91 -10.08
C ARG A 266 -26.11 -14.99 -9.31
N ARG A 267 -24.98 -14.68 -8.69
CA ARG A 267 -24.21 -15.64 -7.86
C ARG A 267 -24.91 -16.03 -6.56
N ILE A 268 -25.74 -15.17 -5.97
CA ILE A 268 -26.52 -15.50 -4.77
C ILE A 268 -27.65 -16.48 -5.12
N THR A 269 -28.20 -16.38 -6.33
CA THR A 269 -29.35 -17.18 -6.78
C THR A 269 -28.95 -18.48 -7.52
N ASP A 270 -27.77 -18.53 -8.14
CA ASP A 270 -27.33 -19.66 -8.99
C ASP A 270 -27.35 -21.03 -8.25
N PRO A 271 -28.18 -21.99 -8.68
CA PRO A 271 -28.27 -23.29 -8.04
C PRO A 271 -26.99 -24.15 -8.17
N HIS A 272 -26.17 -23.91 -9.20
CA HIS A 272 -24.90 -24.63 -9.44
C HIS A 272 -23.79 -24.23 -8.45
N LEU A 273 -23.95 -23.09 -7.75
CA LEU A 273 -23.00 -22.64 -6.75
C LEU A 273 -23.26 -23.28 -5.37
N PRO A 274 -22.20 -23.74 -4.66
CA PRO A 274 -22.35 -24.34 -3.34
C PRO A 274 -23.07 -23.41 -2.35
N ARG A 275 -24.01 -23.94 -1.57
CA ARG A 275 -24.78 -23.16 -0.58
C ARG A 275 -23.89 -22.36 0.39
N SER A 276 -22.75 -22.92 0.79
CA SER A 276 -21.75 -22.24 1.62
C SER A 276 -21.15 -21.01 0.93
N TYR A 277 -20.91 -21.05 -0.39
CA TYR A 277 -20.45 -19.90 -1.16
C TYR A 277 -21.55 -18.85 -1.31
N ARG A 278 -22.77 -19.26 -1.69
CA ARG A 278 -23.91 -18.34 -1.86
C ARG A 278 -24.22 -17.58 -0.57
N ASN A 279 -24.24 -18.29 0.56
CA ASN A 279 -24.34 -17.68 1.89
C ASN A 279 -23.19 -16.66 2.11
N LYS A 280 -21.93 -17.04 1.83
CA LYS A 280 -20.75 -16.15 1.97
C LYS A 280 -20.80 -14.90 1.09
N VAL A 281 -21.45 -14.96 -0.09
CA VAL A 281 -21.67 -13.79 -0.95
C VAL A 281 -22.81 -12.91 -0.43
N ALA A 282 -23.89 -13.53 0.08
CA ALA A 282 -25.05 -12.84 0.63
C ALA A 282 -24.75 -12.13 1.97
N THR A 283 -24.03 -12.76 2.89
CA THR A 283 -23.74 -12.21 4.23
C THR A 283 -22.62 -11.15 4.27
N ARG A 284 -22.18 -10.65 3.12
CA ARG A 284 -21.14 -9.62 3.04
C ARG A 284 -21.73 -8.26 2.73
N ASN A 285 -21.19 -7.23 3.38
CA ASN A 285 -21.45 -5.86 3.01
C ASN A 285 -20.82 -5.60 1.63
N PHE A 286 -21.63 -5.15 0.69
CA PHE A 286 -21.16 -4.66 -0.60
C PHE A 286 -20.94 -3.16 -0.47
N VAL A 287 -19.66 -2.76 -0.39
CA VAL A 287 -19.28 -1.35 -0.40
C VAL A 287 -19.47 -0.83 -1.83
N PRO A 288 -20.27 0.23 -2.06
CA PRO A 288 -20.45 0.79 -3.39
C PRO A 288 -19.11 1.23 -3.98
N TRP A 289 -18.72 0.63 -5.11
CA TRP A 289 -17.46 0.99 -5.77
C TRP A 289 -17.59 2.38 -6.42
N PRO A 290 -16.63 3.32 -6.24
CA PRO A 290 -16.68 4.64 -6.88
C PRO A 290 -16.52 4.58 -8.41
N ILE A 291 -16.05 3.45 -8.94
CA ILE A 291 -15.97 3.14 -10.37
C ILE A 291 -17.08 2.09 -10.67
N GLU A 292 -17.71 2.15 -11.84
CA GLU A 292 -18.52 1.06 -12.38
C GLU A 292 -17.62 0.19 -13.26
N ILE A 293 -17.73 -1.15 -13.15
CA ILE A 293 -16.95 -2.09 -13.95
C ILE A 293 -17.88 -3.13 -14.58
N ARG A 294 -17.71 -3.40 -15.88
CA ARG A 294 -18.46 -4.41 -16.64
C ARG A 294 -17.51 -5.27 -17.46
N PHE A 295 -17.50 -6.58 -17.23
CA PHE A 295 -16.54 -7.50 -17.85
C PHE A 295 -17.00 -7.93 -19.24
N CYS A 296 -16.12 -7.81 -20.24
CA CYS A 296 -16.44 -8.11 -21.63
C CYS A 296 -16.62 -9.62 -21.87
N GLU A 297 -15.87 -10.45 -21.15
CA GLU A 297 -15.99 -11.90 -21.21
C GLU A 297 -16.92 -12.42 -20.10
N PRO A 298 -17.99 -13.18 -20.42
CA PRO A 298 -18.79 -13.91 -19.45
C PRO A 298 -18.00 -15.12 -18.93
N SER A 299 -16.94 -14.84 -18.17
CA SER A 299 -15.96 -15.85 -17.76
C SER A 299 -16.42 -16.59 -16.51
N ASN A 300 -16.62 -17.91 -16.63
CA ASN A 300 -16.72 -18.83 -15.50
C ASN A 300 -15.37 -18.99 -14.74
N SER A 301 -14.32 -18.24 -15.13
CA SER A 301 -12.98 -18.33 -14.56
C SER A 301 -12.88 -17.69 -13.19
N THR A 302 -12.19 -18.38 -12.29
CA THR A 302 -12.13 -18.06 -10.87
C THR A 302 -10.72 -18.20 -10.30
N ASN A 303 -10.43 -17.75 -9.08
CA ASN A 303 -9.12 -17.82 -8.44
C ASN A 303 -8.68 -19.28 -8.18
N GLN A 304 -9.57 -20.24 -8.44
CA GLN A 304 -9.36 -21.67 -8.28
C GLN A 304 -9.28 -22.42 -9.62
N THR A 305 -9.44 -21.72 -10.74
CA THR A 305 -9.39 -22.26 -12.11
C THR A 305 -8.49 -21.38 -12.98
N LYS A 306 -7.58 -21.98 -13.75
CA LYS A 306 -6.73 -21.21 -14.68
C LYS A 306 -7.57 -20.48 -15.72
N SER A 307 -7.13 -19.29 -16.10
CA SER A 307 -7.60 -18.56 -17.28
C SER A 307 -6.40 -17.98 -18.04
N PRO A 308 -6.58 -17.53 -19.30
CA PRO A 308 -5.53 -16.82 -20.01
C PRO A 308 -5.01 -15.59 -19.24
N PRO A 309 -3.74 -15.19 -19.44
CA PRO A 309 -3.14 -14.01 -18.82
C PRO A 309 -3.58 -12.72 -19.51
N ARG A 310 -4.90 -12.53 -19.68
CA ARG A 310 -5.51 -11.33 -20.22
C ARG A 310 -6.86 -11.06 -19.54
N LEU A 311 -7.33 -9.83 -19.64
CA LEU A 311 -8.66 -9.44 -19.16
C LEU A 311 -9.10 -8.15 -19.87
N ASN A 312 -10.35 -8.14 -20.36
CA ASN A 312 -10.96 -6.96 -20.95
C ASN A 312 -12.21 -6.56 -20.13
N TYR A 313 -12.29 -5.30 -19.72
CA TYR A 313 -13.48 -4.76 -19.05
C TYR A 313 -13.69 -3.29 -19.38
N TRP A 314 -14.96 -2.88 -19.42
CA TRP A 314 -15.36 -1.49 -19.45
C TRP A 314 -15.38 -0.92 -18.05
N PHE A 315 -14.94 0.33 -17.88
CA PHE A 315 -15.08 1.06 -16.63
C PHE A 315 -15.45 2.53 -16.85
N ARG A 316 -16.05 3.15 -15.83
CA ARG A 316 -16.29 4.61 -15.71
C ARG A 316 -16.45 5.01 -14.25
N ALA A 317 -16.24 6.27 -13.90
CA ALA A 317 -16.61 6.82 -12.60
C ALA A 317 -18.13 6.81 -12.40
N LYS A 318 -18.59 6.55 -11.17
CA LYS A 318 -20.01 6.71 -10.82
C LYS A 318 -20.32 8.17 -10.46
N GLY A 319 -21.33 8.73 -11.11
CA GLY A 319 -21.68 10.15 -11.03
C GLY A 319 -21.08 10.97 -12.17
N ARG A 320 -21.48 12.24 -12.31
CA ARG A 320 -20.86 13.17 -13.27
C ARG A 320 -19.61 13.80 -12.68
N LEU A 321 -18.63 14.04 -13.54
CA LEU A 321 -17.44 14.85 -13.25
C LEU A 321 -17.51 16.16 -14.04
N SER A 322 -16.78 17.17 -13.59
CA SER A 322 -16.60 18.41 -14.35
C SER A 322 -15.71 18.22 -15.58
N ASP A 323 -15.73 19.18 -16.51
CA ASP A 323 -14.99 19.15 -17.78
C ASP A 323 -13.46 19.38 -17.62
N ASP A 324 -12.91 19.12 -16.43
CA ASP A 324 -11.48 19.30 -16.13
C ASP A 324 -10.69 18.04 -16.53
N GLN A 325 -9.81 18.18 -17.53
CA GLN A 325 -8.96 17.09 -17.98
C GLN A 325 -7.94 16.62 -16.93
N ALA A 326 -7.52 17.47 -15.99
CA ALA A 326 -6.66 17.06 -14.90
C ALA A 326 -7.41 16.13 -13.94
N LEU A 327 -8.66 16.46 -13.58
CA LEU A 327 -9.53 15.57 -12.80
C LEU A 327 -9.73 14.22 -13.51
N HIS A 328 -10.12 14.23 -14.78
CA HIS A 328 -10.33 12.98 -15.52
C HIS A 328 -9.06 12.11 -15.60
N ARG A 329 -7.88 12.70 -15.81
CA ARG A 329 -6.60 11.96 -15.81
C ARG A 329 -6.24 11.43 -14.41
N CYS A 330 -6.54 12.16 -13.34
CA CYS A 330 -6.37 11.66 -11.96
C CYS A 330 -7.33 10.51 -11.62
N VAL A 331 -8.58 10.55 -12.09
CA VAL A 331 -9.55 9.45 -11.91
C VAL A 331 -9.14 8.20 -12.69
N VAL A 332 -8.64 8.35 -13.91
CA VAL A 332 -8.08 7.21 -14.68
C VAL A 332 -6.80 6.66 -14.02
N ALA A 333 -5.93 7.53 -13.50
CA ALA A 333 -4.77 7.12 -12.72
C ALA A 333 -5.15 6.37 -11.42
N PHE A 334 -6.28 6.73 -10.78
CA PHE A 334 -6.84 5.96 -9.67
C PHE A 334 -7.41 4.59 -10.11
N ALA A 335 -8.11 4.55 -11.24
CA ALA A 335 -8.74 3.32 -11.73
C ALA A 335 -7.77 2.32 -12.38
N SER A 336 -6.58 2.77 -12.80
CA SER A 336 -5.57 2.01 -13.53
C SER A 336 -5.00 0.78 -12.80
N ASP A 337 -4.76 0.88 -11.49
CA ASP A 337 -4.24 -0.19 -10.62
C ASP A 337 -5.35 -1.19 -10.19
N LEU A 338 -6.60 -0.99 -10.61
CA LEU A 338 -7.68 -1.95 -10.34
C LEU A 338 -7.49 -3.22 -11.15
N ILE A 339 -7.48 -4.36 -10.45
CA ILE A 339 -7.39 -5.73 -11.01
C ILE A 339 -6.06 -6.03 -11.74
N PHE A 340 -5.33 -5.00 -12.20
CA PHE A 340 -4.27 -5.02 -13.20
C PHE A 340 -3.21 -6.08 -12.95
N CYS A 341 -2.41 -5.95 -11.88
CA CYS A 341 -1.39 -6.95 -11.51
C CYS A 341 -1.98 -8.35 -11.23
N GLY A 342 -3.25 -8.42 -10.81
CA GLY A 342 -3.99 -9.66 -10.56
C GLY A 342 -4.27 -10.50 -11.80
N VAL A 343 -4.13 -9.93 -13.01
CA VAL A 343 -4.22 -10.66 -14.29
C VAL A 343 -3.02 -11.57 -14.50
N GLY A 344 -1.82 -11.20 -14.03
CA GLY A 344 -0.64 -12.07 -14.08
C GLY A 344 -0.79 -13.36 -13.27
N LEU A 345 -1.68 -13.40 -12.28
CA LEU A 345 -2.01 -14.63 -11.55
C LEU A 345 -2.91 -15.60 -12.33
N ASN A 346 -3.58 -15.16 -13.40
CA ASN A 346 -4.60 -15.94 -14.12
C ASN A 346 -4.16 -17.37 -14.52
N PRO A 347 -2.96 -17.60 -15.09
CA PRO A 347 -2.52 -18.94 -15.50
C PRO A 347 -2.14 -19.87 -14.33
N HIS A 348 -1.97 -19.31 -13.13
CA HIS A 348 -1.46 -20.01 -11.94
C HIS A 348 -2.57 -20.42 -10.96
N ARG A 349 -3.77 -19.84 -11.12
CA ARG A 349 -4.98 -20.07 -10.31
C ARG A 349 -5.35 -21.55 -10.22
N ARG A 350 -5.56 -22.02 -8.99
CA ARG A 350 -5.87 -23.42 -8.66
C ARG A 350 -6.51 -23.51 -7.28
N LYS A 351 -7.31 -24.56 -7.04
CA LYS A 351 -7.91 -24.84 -5.73
C LYS A 351 -6.86 -24.79 -4.61
N GLY A 352 -7.14 -24.02 -3.57
CA GLY A 352 -6.27 -23.91 -2.39
C GLY A 352 -5.05 -23.00 -2.55
N LEU A 353 -4.80 -22.42 -3.72
CA LEU A 353 -3.78 -21.39 -3.87
C LEU A 353 -4.12 -20.20 -2.97
N LYS A 354 -3.17 -19.84 -2.10
CA LYS A 354 -3.12 -18.53 -1.47
C LYS A 354 -1.98 -17.77 -2.14
N SER A 355 -2.22 -16.54 -2.58
CA SER A 355 -1.21 -15.72 -3.25
C SER A 355 -1.27 -14.29 -2.73
N ALA A 356 -0.11 -13.64 -2.65
CA ALA A 356 0.02 -12.21 -2.51
C ALA A 356 0.36 -11.61 -3.88
N ALA A 357 -0.29 -10.50 -4.23
CA ALA A 357 0.11 -9.59 -5.29
C ALA A 357 0.39 -8.24 -4.64
N LEU A 358 1.54 -7.63 -4.93
CA LEU A 358 1.90 -6.28 -4.49
C LEU A 358 2.53 -5.53 -5.67
N SER A 359 1.98 -4.39 -6.03
CA SER A 359 2.55 -3.48 -7.04
C SER A 359 3.97 -3.07 -6.62
N LEU A 360 4.91 -3.08 -7.57
CA LEU A 360 6.29 -2.62 -7.35
C LEU A 360 6.47 -1.23 -7.96
N ASP A 361 6.03 -1.08 -9.21
CA ASP A 361 5.96 0.19 -9.94
C ASP A 361 4.58 0.38 -10.59
N HIS A 362 4.40 1.52 -11.25
CA HIS A 362 3.30 1.79 -12.17
C HIS A 362 3.70 2.94 -13.10
N ALA A 363 3.53 2.78 -14.42
CA ALA A 363 3.84 3.80 -15.41
C ALA A 363 2.71 3.96 -16.42
N MET A 364 2.35 5.21 -16.74
CA MET A 364 1.24 5.55 -17.65
C MET A 364 1.60 6.68 -18.60
N TRP A 365 1.01 6.66 -19.79
CA TRP A 365 1.09 7.72 -20.80
C TRP A 365 -0.32 8.07 -21.28
N PHE A 366 -0.68 9.36 -21.22
CA PHE A 366 -1.98 9.89 -21.63
C PHE A 366 -1.87 10.54 -23.00
N HIS A 367 -2.36 9.86 -24.04
CA HIS A 367 -2.16 10.24 -25.43
C HIS A 367 -3.17 11.26 -25.93
N ARG A 368 -4.43 11.15 -25.50
CA ARG A 368 -5.57 11.93 -26.01
C ARG A 368 -6.42 12.49 -24.86
N PRO A 369 -7.28 13.49 -25.09
CA PRO A 369 -8.30 13.89 -24.12
C PRO A 369 -9.24 12.72 -23.82
N LEU A 370 -9.73 12.62 -22.58
CA LEU A 370 -10.62 11.53 -22.16
C LEU A 370 -11.66 12.03 -21.16
N ARG A 371 -12.77 11.29 -21.04
CA ARG A 371 -13.75 11.45 -19.96
C ARG A 371 -13.75 10.21 -19.10
N ALA A 372 -13.47 10.38 -17.81
CA ALA A 372 -13.47 9.28 -16.85
C ALA A 372 -14.88 8.89 -16.38
N ASP A 373 -15.90 9.72 -16.63
CA ASP A 373 -17.33 9.46 -16.37
C ASP A 373 -18.10 8.94 -17.61
N ASP A 374 -17.40 8.73 -18.73
CA ASP A 374 -17.87 7.93 -19.87
C ASP A 374 -17.12 6.59 -19.90
N TRP A 375 -17.62 5.64 -20.70
CA TRP A 375 -17.09 4.29 -20.79
C TRP A 375 -15.70 4.24 -21.46
N LEU A 376 -14.72 3.72 -20.72
CA LEU A 376 -13.39 3.37 -21.20
C LEU A 376 -13.21 1.84 -21.18
N LEU A 377 -12.77 1.26 -22.29
CA LEU A 377 -12.41 -0.15 -22.39
C LEU A 377 -10.97 -0.31 -21.94
N TYR A 378 -10.74 -1.07 -20.88
CA TYR A 378 -9.42 -1.44 -20.40
C TYR A 378 -9.07 -2.86 -20.89
N VAL A 379 -8.05 -2.93 -21.72
CA VAL A 379 -7.46 -4.17 -22.27
C VAL A 379 -6.18 -4.45 -21.50
N ILE A 380 -6.10 -5.61 -20.84
CA ILE A 380 -4.95 -5.99 -20.01
C ILE A 380 -4.35 -7.30 -20.51
N VAL A 381 -3.03 -7.36 -20.61
CA VAL A 381 -2.26 -8.58 -20.92
C VAL A 381 -1.08 -8.72 -19.95
N SER A 382 -0.81 -9.93 -19.48
CA SER A 382 0.43 -10.27 -18.77
C SER A 382 1.29 -11.17 -19.66
N PRO A 383 2.32 -10.64 -20.34
CA PRO A 383 3.14 -11.47 -21.24
C PRO A 383 4.08 -12.42 -20.48
N THR A 384 4.44 -12.10 -19.23
CA THR A 384 5.35 -12.94 -18.44
C THR A 384 5.12 -12.83 -16.93
N ALA A 385 5.36 -13.94 -16.23
CA ALA A 385 5.53 -13.99 -14.78
C ALA A 385 6.67 -14.96 -14.45
N HIS A 386 7.71 -14.47 -13.77
CA HIS A 386 8.95 -15.18 -13.49
C HIS A 386 9.51 -14.77 -12.13
N GLU A 387 10.19 -15.67 -11.40
CA GLU A 387 10.89 -15.36 -10.13
C GLU A 387 10.09 -14.50 -9.14
N THR A 388 8.84 -14.88 -8.90
CA THR A 388 7.89 -14.17 -8.02
C THR A 388 7.52 -12.75 -8.45
N ARG A 389 7.78 -12.37 -9.71
CA ARG A 389 7.32 -11.13 -10.34
C ARG A 389 6.34 -11.45 -11.47
N GLY A 390 5.43 -10.53 -11.75
CA GLY A 390 4.53 -10.57 -12.89
C GLY A 390 4.47 -9.21 -13.55
N PHE A 391 4.69 -9.18 -14.85
CA PHE A 391 4.62 -7.97 -15.66
C PHE A 391 3.26 -7.89 -16.34
N VAL A 392 2.62 -6.73 -16.30
CA VAL A 392 1.32 -6.46 -16.93
C VAL A 392 1.39 -5.19 -17.76
N THR A 393 0.81 -5.26 -18.96
CA THR A 393 0.66 -4.16 -19.91
C THR A 393 -0.82 -3.89 -20.11
N GLY A 394 -1.16 -2.60 -20.25
CA GLY A 394 -2.53 -2.13 -20.33
C GLY A 394 -2.72 -1.08 -21.42
N GLU A 395 -3.87 -1.13 -22.08
CA GLU A 395 -4.33 -0.13 -23.03
C GLU A 395 -5.76 0.27 -22.69
N MET A 396 -6.07 1.56 -22.80
CA MET A 396 -7.41 2.10 -22.57
C MET A 396 -7.92 2.80 -23.82
N PHE A 397 -9.10 2.40 -24.29
CA PHE A 397 -9.80 2.96 -25.44
C PHE A 397 -11.09 3.64 -24.99
N ASN A 398 -11.51 4.71 -25.67
CA ASN A 398 -12.87 5.25 -25.50
C ASN A 398 -13.87 4.52 -26.42
N ARG A 399 -15.19 4.81 -26.28
CA ARG A 399 -16.23 4.19 -27.12
C ARG A 399 -16.06 4.37 -28.64
N LYS A 400 -15.24 5.34 -29.09
CA LYS A 400 -14.94 5.57 -30.52
C LYS A 400 -13.80 4.68 -31.05
N GLY A 401 -13.09 3.96 -30.17
CA GLY A 401 -11.89 3.20 -30.52
C GLY A 401 -10.59 3.99 -30.53
N GLU A 402 -10.60 5.23 -30.02
CA GLU A 402 -9.38 6.04 -29.87
C GLU A 402 -8.59 5.54 -28.65
N LEU A 403 -7.30 5.23 -28.82
CA LEU A 403 -6.39 4.87 -27.73
C LEU A 403 -6.11 6.13 -26.90
N VAL A 404 -6.58 6.16 -25.64
CA VAL A 404 -6.44 7.33 -24.75
C VAL A 404 -5.30 7.20 -23.75
N VAL A 405 -4.99 5.97 -23.30
CA VAL A 405 -3.91 5.69 -22.34
C VAL A 405 -3.22 4.38 -22.66
N SER A 406 -1.89 4.34 -22.52
CA SER A 406 -1.10 3.10 -22.41
C SER A 406 -0.41 3.05 -21.06
N LEU A 407 -0.24 1.87 -20.48
CA LEU A 407 0.35 1.71 -19.15
C LEU A 407 1.00 0.35 -18.93
N THR A 408 1.89 0.28 -17.93
CA THR A 408 2.60 -0.93 -17.56
C THR A 408 2.91 -0.97 -16.06
N GLN A 409 3.07 -2.17 -15.51
CA GLN A 409 3.38 -2.41 -14.10
C GLN A 409 4.03 -3.79 -13.90
N GLU A 410 5.09 -3.84 -13.09
CA GLU A 410 5.58 -5.06 -12.47
C GLU A 410 5.02 -5.18 -11.04
N ALA A 411 4.69 -6.40 -10.63
CA ALA A 411 4.21 -6.70 -9.30
C ALA A 411 4.87 -7.95 -8.73
N LEU A 412 5.11 -7.97 -7.42
CA LEU A 412 5.46 -9.19 -6.70
C LEU A 412 4.25 -10.13 -6.70
N LEU A 413 4.32 -11.22 -7.48
CA LEU A 413 3.36 -12.30 -7.51
C LEU A 413 3.92 -13.53 -6.78
N ARG A 414 3.52 -13.72 -5.52
CA ARG A 414 4.10 -14.75 -4.64
C ARG A 414 3.03 -15.68 -4.10
N GLU A 415 3.27 -16.99 -4.14
CA GLU A 415 2.46 -17.94 -3.36
C GLU A 415 2.66 -17.66 -1.86
N ALA A 416 1.57 -17.46 -1.15
CA ALA A 416 1.60 -17.12 0.26
C ALA A 416 2.12 -18.34 1.03
N ARG A 417 3.35 -18.22 1.56
CA ARG A 417 3.90 -19.23 2.46
C ARG A 417 2.93 -19.42 3.63
N PRO A 418 2.65 -20.67 4.08
CA PRO A 418 2.00 -20.83 5.37
C PRO A 418 2.85 -20.09 6.42
N PRO A 419 2.24 -19.40 7.40
CA PRO A 419 3.02 -18.72 8.42
C PRO A 419 3.96 -19.75 9.04
N LYS A 420 5.27 -19.44 9.06
CA LYS A 420 6.17 -20.17 9.96
C LYS A 420 5.57 -19.98 11.36
N PRO A 421 5.40 -21.04 12.17
CA PRO A 421 5.01 -20.85 13.55
C PRO A 421 6.09 -20.00 14.21
N SER A 422 5.79 -18.72 14.44
CA SER A 422 6.65 -17.80 15.16
C SER A 422 6.79 -18.36 16.57
N SER A 423 7.96 -18.92 16.89
CA SER A 423 8.32 -19.20 18.27
C SER A 423 8.20 -17.89 19.03
N ILE A 424 7.35 -17.86 20.06
CA ILE A 424 7.20 -16.70 20.94
C ILE A 424 8.59 -16.35 21.44
N ALA A 425 9.08 -15.15 21.10
CA ALA A 425 10.49 -14.77 21.26
C ALA A 425 10.94 -14.59 22.73
N VAL A 426 10.06 -14.92 23.69
CA VAL A 426 10.33 -14.99 25.12
C VAL A 426 9.74 -16.30 25.65
N PRO A 427 10.57 -17.32 25.97
CA PRO A 427 10.07 -18.52 26.63
C PRO A 427 9.68 -18.20 28.08
N ILE A 428 8.38 -17.99 28.33
CA ILE A 428 7.85 -17.73 29.68
C ILE A 428 7.77 -19.04 30.52
N ILE A 429 7.76 -20.19 29.85
CA ILE A 429 7.60 -21.52 30.43
C ILE A 429 8.86 -22.33 30.12
N ALA A 430 9.48 -22.92 31.14
CA ALA A 430 10.70 -23.72 30.97
C ALA A 430 10.39 -25.07 30.29
N GLU A 431 11.21 -25.46 29.32
CA GLU A 431 11.20 -26.82 28.75
C GLU A 431 12.14 -27.72 29.55
N ILE A 432 11.59 -28.65 30.33
CA ILE A 432 12.35 -29.54 31.21
C ILE A 432 11.64 -30.87 31.44
N ASP A 433 12.40 -31.96 31.46
CA ASP A 433 11.90 -33.24 31.96
C ASP A 433 11.76 -33.21 33.49
N LEU A 434 10.60 -32.74 33.94
CA LEU A 434 10.31 -32.55 35.36
C LEU A 434 10.40 -33.87 36.16
N TYR A 435 10.26 -35.02 35.48
CA TYR A 435 10.31 -36.34 36.13
C TYR A 435 11.74 -36.76 36.50
N LYS A 436 12.75 -35.93 36.24
CA LYS A 436 14.12 -36.11 36.74
C LYS A 436 14.37 -35.45 38.11
N TYR A 437 13.47 -34.59 38.57
CA TYR A 437 13.69 -33.71 39.72
C TYR A 437 12.66 -33.94 40.83
N ASP A 438 13.01 -33.56 42.05
CA ASP A 438 12.05 -33.49 43.13
C ASP A 438 11.27 -32.16 43.12
N PRO A 439 10.02 -32.12 43.61
CA PRO A 439 9.13 -30.96 43.44
C PRO A 439 9.63 -29.65 44.06
N TRP A 440 10.52 -29.73 45.05
CA TRP A 440 11.12 -28.59 45.74
C TRP A 440 12.33 -27.99 44.99
N GLU A 441 12.89 -28.70 44.01
CA GLU A 441 13.98 -28.22 43.14
C GLU A 441 13.41 -27.42 41.96
N LEU A 442 12.26 -27.85 41.44
CA LEU A 442 11.58 -27.27 40.28
C LEU A 442 11.37 -25.74 40.35
N PRO A 443 11.01 -25.10 41.48
CA PRO A 443 10.94 -23.64 41.58
C PRO A 443 12.20 -22.89 41.11
N GLY A 444 13.40 -23.46 41.34
CA GLY A 444 14.67 -22.86 40.91
C GLY A 444 15.00 -23.10 39.43
N LEU A 445 14.20 -23.92 38.74
CA LEU A 445 14.35 -24.28 37.33
C LEU A 445 13.24 -23.65 36.46
N ALA A 446 12.34 -22.88 37.05
CA ALA A 446 11.29 -22.16 36.35
C ALA A 446 11.81 -20.82 35.80
N LEU A 447 11.37 -20.44 34.60
CA LEU A 447 11.66 -19.12 34.03
C LEU A 447 10.77 -18.01 34.64
N TYR A 448 9.66 -18.37 35.30
CA TYR A 448 8.72 -17.44 35.92
C TYR A 448 7.89 -18.09 37.03
N GLY A 449 7.52 -17.31 38.06
CA GLY A 449 6.56 -17.67 39.11
C GLY A 449 7.13 -17.71 40.54
N GLU A 450 6.32 -17.31 41.53
CA GLU A 450 6.70 -17.27 42.96
C GLU A 450 6.01 -18.32 43.84
N LYS A 451 4.76 -18.66 43.51
CA LYS A 451 3.90 -19.58 44.29
C LYS A 451 3.43 -20.77 43.45
N GLU A 452 3.48 -20.61 42.13
CA GLU A 452 3.07 -21.58 41.13
C GLU A 452 4.01 -21.45 39.93
N TRP A 453 4.47 -22.59 39.42
CA TRP A 453 5.50 -22.68 38.40
C TRP A 453 5.01 -23.49 37.21
N TYR A 454 5.41 -23.12 36.01
CA TYR A 454 4.93 -23.71 34.75
C TYR A 454 6.09 -24.31 33.96
N PHE A 455 5.90 -25.54 33.50
CA PHE A 455 6.90 -26.31 32.75
C PHE A 455 6.26 -27.01 31.56
N PHE A 456 6.93 -27.02 30.42
CA PHE A 456 6.70 -28.01 29.38
C PHE A 456 7.59 -29.21 29.66
N SER A 457 7.01 -30.41 29.78
CA SER A 457 7.77 -31.64 30.01
C SER A 457 7.42 -32.72 28.98
N PRO A 458 8.39 -33.52 28.52
CA PRO A 458 8.12 -34.75 27.80
C PRO A 458 7.24 -35.68 28.63
N ARG A 459 6.40 -36.47 27.95
CA ARG A 459 5.39 -37.35 28.54
C ARG A 459 5.71 -38.82 28.26
N ASP A 460 6.75 -39.33 28.91
CA ASP A 460 7.17 -40.72 28.75
C ASP A 460 6.10 -41.74 29.17
N ARG A 461 6.07 -42.88 28.49
CA ARG A 461 5.12 -43.97 28.76
C ARG A 461 5.76 -44.97 29.73
N LYS A 462 5.01 -45.42 30.75
CA LYS A 462 5.50 -46.44 31.70
C LYS A 462 5.75 -47.80 31.02
N TYR A 463 5.02 -48.10 29.95
CA TYR A 463 5.17 -49.32 29.16
C TYR A 463 5.17 -48.95 27.67
N PRO A 464 5.96 -49.61 26.79
CA PRO A 464 6.10 -49.23 25.38
C PRO A 464 4.77 -49.08 24.63
N ASN A 465 3.82 -49.98 24.89
CA ASN A 465 2.49 -50.01 24.27
C ASN A 465 1.38 -49.44 25.19
N GLY A 466 1.73 -48.89 26.35
CA GLY A 466 0.75 -48.40 27.34
C GLY A 466 0.46 -46.90 27.22
N SER A 467 -0.79 -46.50 27.47
CA SER A 467 -1.21 -45.08 27.54
C SER A 467 -0.88 -44.40 28.88
N ARG A 468 -0.48 -45.19 29.89
CA ARG A 468 -0.12 -44.75 31.24
C ARG A 468 1.25 -44.07 31.24
N PRO A 469 1.37 -42.80 31.64
CA PRO A 469 2.66 -42.13 31.70
C PRO A 469 3.54 -42.68 32.83
N ASN A 470 4.86 -42.59 32.65
CA ASN A 470 5.82 -42.70 33.74
C ASN A 470 5.72 -41.45 34.62
N ARG A 471 5.79 -41.63 35.94
CA ARG A 471 5.57 -40.58 36.94
C ARG A 471 6.41 -40.76 38.21
N SER A 472 7.39 -41.66 38.19
CA SER A 472 8.49 -41.60 39.16
C SER A 472 9.23 -40.28 38.95
N ALA A 473 9.62 -39.59 40.02
CA ALA A 473 10.35 -38.33 39.93
C ALA A 473 11.25 -38.13 41.14
N GLY A 474 12.52 -37.81 40.91
CA GLY A 474 13.53 -37.63 41.96
C GLY A 474 13.54 -38.79 42.97
N SER A 475 13.38 -38.46 44.25
CA SER A 475 13.31 -39.39 45.37
C SER A 475 11.92 -40.04 45.58
N GLY A 476 10.93 -39.76 44.73
CA GLY A 476 9.53 -40.16 44.92
C GLY A 476 8.74 -40.40 43.63
N TYR A 477 7.43 -40.11 43.67
CA TYR A 477 6.53 -40.30 42.53
C TYR A 477 5.26 -39.45 42.59
N TRP A 478 4.76 -39.06 41.41
CA TRP A 478 3.51 -38.33 41.24
C TRP A 478 2.31 -39.27 41.08
N LYS A 479 1.37 -39.22 42.03
CA LYS A 479 0.14 -40.02 42.04
C LYS A 479 -1.04 -39.18 41.58
N ALA A 480 -1.76 -39.65 40.55
CA ALA A 480 -2.99 -39.00 40.09
C ALA A 480 -4.07 -38.99 41.17
N THR A 481 -4.81 -37.88 41.25
CA THR A 481 -5.96 -37.70 42.12
C THR A 481 -7.14 -37.11 41.33
N GLY A 482 -8.36 -37.56 41.64
CA GLY A 482 -9.59 -37.11 40.98
C GLY A 482 -9.77 -37.53 39.52
N ALA A 483 -10.94 -37.20 38.97
CA ALA A 483 -11.29 -37.39 37.57
C ALA A 483 -10.60 -36.36 36.67
N ASP A 484 -10.52 -36.68 35.38
CA ASP A 484 -10.06 -35.77 34.32
C ASP A 484 -11.07 -34.65 34.13
N LYS A 485 -10.63 -33.38 34.11
CA LYS A 485 -11.51 -32.22 33.90
C LYS A 485 -11.29 -31.63 32.49
N PRO A 486 -12.31 -31.51 31.63
CA PRO A 486 -12.18 -30.84 30.35
C PRO A 486 -11.95 -29.33 30.53
N ILE A 487 -11.32 -28.71 29.54
CA ILE A 487 -10.97 -27.28 29.52
C ILE A 487 -11.37 -26.71 28.16
N GLY A 488 -12.12 -25.60 28.16
CA GLY A 488 -12.61 -24.93 26.96
C GLY A 488 -14.11 -25.14 26.74
N LEU A 489 -14.77 -24.09 26.25
CA LEU A 489 -16.19 -24.05 25.88
C LEU A 489 -16.29 -23.29 24.53
N PRO A 490 -17.22 -23.67 23.63
CA PRO A 490 -18.17 -24.78 23.74
C PRO A 490 -17.57 -26.16 23.48
N LYS A 491 -16.33 -26.24 22.92
CA LYS A 491 -15.61 -27.49 22.69
C LYS A 491 -14.42 -27.63 23.65
N PRO A 492 -14.16 -28.81 24.24
CA PRO A 492 -12.93 -29.06 24.99
C PRO A 492 -11.69 -28.92 24.10
N VAL A 493 -10.79 -28.01 24.48
CA VAL A 493 -9.46 -27.83 23.88
C VAL A 493 -8.44 -28.73 24.58
N GLY A 494 -8.61 -28.96 25.89
CA GLY A 494 -7.71 -29.78 26.68
C GLY A 494 -8.36 -30.52 27.85
N ILE A 495 -7.55 -31.28 28.56
CA ILE A 495 -7.89 -32.08 29.72
C ILE A 495 -6.87 -31.78 30.83
N LYS A 496 -7.37 -31.45 32.02
CA LYS A 496 -6.59 -31.26 33.25
C LYS A 496 -6.62 -32.52 34.11
N LYS A 497 -5.47 -33.03 34.51
CA LYS A 497 -5.31 -34.04 35.56
C LYS A 497 -4.65 -33.43 36.78
N ALA A 498 -5.16 -33.72 37.98
CA ALA A 498 -4.48 -33.37 39.23
C ALA A 498 -3.61 -34.53 39.73
N LEU A 499 -2.45 -34.21 40.30
CA LEU A 499 -1.50 -35.14 40.86
C LEU A 499 -0.96 -34.60 42.19
N VAL A 500 -0.61 -35.51 43.10
CA VAL A 500 0.07 -35.21 44.37
C VAL A 500 1.37 -35.99 44.41
N PHE A 501 2.46 -35.35 44.84
CA PHE A 501 3.74 -36.02 44.99
C PHE A 501 3.84 -36.79 46.30
N TYR A 502 4.41 -37.99 46.23
CA TYR A 502 4.73 -38.85 47.36
C TYR A 502 6.24 -39.06 47.42
N ALA A 503 6.88 -38.71 48.54
CA ALA A 503 8.32 -38.87 48.73
C ALA A 503 8.65 -40.30 49.15
N GLY A 504 9.74 -40.89 48.62
CA GLY A 504 10.14 -42.27 48.90
C GLY A 504 9.54 -43.30 47.93
N LYS A 505 10.03 -44.54 48.03
CA LYS A 505 9.75 -45.62 47.06
C LYS A 505 8.27 -46.02 47.04
N ALA A 506 7.69 -46.08 45.85
CA ALA A 506 6.33 -46.60 45.65
C ALA A 506 6.22 -48.09 46.09
N PRO A 507 5.11 -48.52 46.70
CA PRO A 507 3.91 -47.74 47.03
C PRO A 507 3.95 -47.05 48.40
N LYS A 508 5.01 -47.26 49.22
CA LYS A 508 5.08 -46.88 50.64
C LYS A 508 5.46 -45.41 50.92
N GLY A 509 5.68 -44.59 49.89
CA GLY A 509 6.07 -43.19 50.05
C GLY A 509 5.06 -42.32 50.84
N GLU A 510 5.56 -41.25 51.45
CA GLU A 510 4.79 -40.30 52.28
C GLU A 510 4.16 -39.20 51.43
N LYS A 511 2.91 -38.84 51.72
CA LYS A 511 2.16 -37.82 50.96
C LYS A 511 2.67 -36.40 51.28
N THR A 512 3.11 -35.67 50.26
CA THR A 512 3.56 -34.27 50.42
C THR A 512 2.46 -33.25 50.13
N ASN A 513 2.77 -31.96 50.32
CA ASN A 513 1.90 -30.83 49.98
C ASN A 513 2.05 -30.34 48.53
N TRP A 514 2.94 -30.96 47.73
CA TRP A 514 3.18 -30.59 46.34
C TRP A 514 2.11 -31.16 45.42
N ILE A 515 1.49 -30.27 44.64
CA ILE A 515 0.41 -30.57 43.70
C ILE A 515 0.85 -30.16 42.30
N MET A 516 0.56 -31.02 41.34
CA MET A 516 0.73 -30.74 39.91
C MET A 516 -0.60 -30.83 39.20
N HIS A 517 -0.83 -29.89 38.30
CA HIS A 517 -1.84 -29.98 37.26
C HIS A 517 -1.16 -30.27 35.93
N GLU A 518 -1.39 -31.47 35.39
CA GLU A 518 -0.93 -31.93 34.06
C GLU A 518 -2.02 -31.59 33.04
N TYR A 519 -1.68 -30.80 32.02
CA TYR A 519 -2.57 -30.35 30.96
C TYR A 519 -2.18 -31.03 29.64
N ARG A 520 -3.16 -31.63 28.96
CA ARG A 520 -3.01 -32.33 27.68
C ARG A 520 -4.13 -31.96 26.70
N LEU A 521 -3.92 -32.14 25.41
CA LEU A 521 -4.96 -31.88 24.40
C LEU A 521 -6.09 -32.92 24.45
N ALA A 522 -7.31 -32.50 24.08
CA ALA A 522 -8.51 -33.33 24.15
C ALA A 522 -8.65 -34.29 22.94
N ASP A 523 -8.41 -33.79 21.72
CA ASP A 523 -8.58 -34.51 20.44
C ASP A 523 -7.22 -34.75 19.75
N VAL A 524 -6.52 -35.82 20.13
CA VAL A 524 -5.32 -36.26 19.40
C VAL A 524 -5.42 -37.75 19.12
N ASP A 525 -5.23 -38.13 17.86
CA ASP A 525 -5.37 -39.52 17.41
C ASP A 525 -4.15 -40.36 17.82
N ARG A 526 -4.32 -41.10 18.92
CA ARG A 526 -3.24 -41.84 19.61
C ARG A 526 -2.80 -43.12 18.88
N SER A 527 -3.39 -43.44 17.74
CA SER A 527 -3.22 -44.71 17.03
C SER A 527 -1.94 -44.79 16.16
N VAL A 528 -1.40 -43.65 15.72
CA VAL A 528 -0.38 -43.61 14.66
C VAL A 528 1.05 -43.68 15.22
N ARG A 529 1.78 -44.76 14.89
CA ARG A 529 3.18 -45.04 15.29
C ARG A 529 4.17 -43.87 15.06
N LYS A 530 5.25 -43.83 15.86
CA LYS A 530 6.40 -42.91 15.71
C LYS A 530 6.95 -42.95 14.27
N LYS A 531 6.79 -41.86 13.51
CA LYS A 531 7.78 -41.45 12.50
C LYS A 531 8.84 -40.62 13.21
N LYS A 532 10.13 -40.87 12.92
CA LYS A 532 11.23 -40.00 13.42
C LYS A 532 10.96 -38.56 12.96
N ASN A 533 11.25 -37.58 13.83
CA ASN A 533 11.11 -36.14 13.61
C ASN A 533 9.67 -35.60 13.49
N SER A 534 8.71 -36.22 14.18
CA SER A 534 7.37 -35.65 14.39
C SER A 534 7.31 -34.86 15.70
N LEU A 535 7.31 -33.52 15.66
CA LEU A 535 6.99 -32.65 16.80
C LEU A 535 5.48 -32.75 17.13
N ARG A 536 5.07 -33.85 17.76
CA ARG A 536 3.68 -34.05 18.19
C ARG A 536 3.48 -33.43 19.57
N LEU A 537 2.49 -32.55 19.67
CA LEU A 537 1.97 -31.97 20.93
C LEU A 537 1.44 -33.02 21.93
N ASP A 538 1.37 -34.30 21.54
CA ASP A 538 0.98 -35.45 22.36
C ASP A 538 2.16 -36.04 23.16
N ASP A 539 3.41 -35.76 22.74
CA ASP A 539 4.64 -36.22 23.40
C ASP A 539 5.09 -35.28 24.53
N TRP A 540 4.43 -34.13 24.69
CA TRP A 540 4.70 -33.12 25.72
C TRP A 540 3.44 -32.79 26.53
N VAL A 541 3.62 -32.34 27.77
CA VAL A 541 2.55 -31.83 28.65
C VAL A 541 2.94 -30.49 29.24
N LEU A 542 1.95 -29.62 29.41
CA LEU A 542 2.10 -28.43 30.24
C LEU A 542 1.79 -28.82 31.70
N CYS A 543 2.71 -28.52 32.60
CA CYS A 543 2.63 -28.87 34.01
C CYS A 543 2.69 -27.61 34.86
N ARG A 544 1.64 -27.36 35.65
CA ARG A 544 1.57 -26.29 36.65
C ARG A 544 1.76 -26.90 38.03
N ILE A 545 2.83 -26.53 38.71
CA ILE A 545 3.26 -27.10 40.00
C ILE A 545 3.14 -26.03 41.08
N TYR A 546 2.67 -26.41 42.27
CA TYR A 546 2.55 -25.50 43.41
C TYR A 546 2.54 -26.28 44.73
N ASN A 547 2.92 -25.62 45.83
CA ASN A 547 2.85 -26.19 47.17
C ASN A 547 1.61 -25.67 47.90
N LYS A 548 0.72 -26.58 48.33
CA LYS A 548 -0.55 -26.21 48.99
C LYS A 548 -0.37 -25.38 50.27
N LYS A 549 0.78 -25.47 50.95
CA LYS A 549 1.08 -24.68 52.16
C LYS A 549 1.68 -23.30 51.89
N GLY A 550 1.98 -22.94 50.63
CA GLY A 550 2.43 -21.60 50.26
C GLY A 550 3.86 -21.21 50.64
N ALA A 551 4.61 -22.07 51.35
CA ALA A 551 6.00 -21.84 51.73
C ALA A 551 6.92 -22.99 51.27
N THR A 552 8.10 -22.64 50.76
CA THR A 552 9.19 -23.57 50.45
C THR A 552 10.00 -23.86 51.72
N GLU A 553 9.67 -24.95 52.42
CA GLU A 553 10.49 -25.48 53.51
C GLU A 553 11.87 -25.92 52.98
N ARG A 554 12.89 -25.05 53.08
CA ARG A 554 14.29 -25.45 52.87
C ARG A 554 14.73 -26.33 54.04
N ARG A 555 14.86 -27.64 53.84
CA ARG A 555 15.62 -28.49 54.77
C ARG A 555 17.11 -28.26 54.56
N GLY A 556 17.84 -27.94 55.63
CA GLY A 556 19.30 -27.85 55.62
C GLY A 556 19.98 -29.21 55.43
N PRO A 557 21.27 -29.23 55.05
CA PRO A 557 22.02 -30.47 54.86
C PRO A 557 22.27 -31.20 56.20
N PRO A 558 22.40 -32.54 56.20
CA PRO A 558 22.76 -33.31 57.39
C PRO A 558 24.25 -33.12 57.77
N PRO A 559 24.63 -33.36 59.04
CA PRO A 559 26.01 -33.22 59.51
C PRO A 559 26.94 -34.32 58.97
N PRO A 560 28.26 -34.08 58.94
CA PRO A 560 29.24 -35.04 58.42
C PRO A 560 29.41 -36.25 59.36
N VAL A 561 29.61 -37.44 58.77
CA VAL A 561 29.99 -38.66 59.49
C VAL A 561 31.46 -38.93 59.24
N VAL A 562 32.21 -39.17 60.32
CA VAL A 562 33.66 -39.41 60.30
C VAL A 562 33.97 -40.89 60.53
N TYR A 563 34.73 -41.46 59.61
CA TYR A 563 35.65 -42.60 59.74
C TYR A 563 36.76 -42.30 58.69
N GLY A 564 38.05 -42.52 58.89
CA GLY A 564 38.79 -43.31 59.88
C GLY A 564 39.87 -44.06 59.10
N ASP A 565 41.15 -43.73 59.33
CA ASP A 565 42.29 -44.11 58.47
C ASP A 565 42.55 -45.63 58.36
N GLU A 566 43.19 -46.06 57.26
CA GLU A 566 44.47 -46.81 57.31
C GLU A 566 45.17 -46.98 55.92
N ILE A 567 46.36 -46.37 55.81
CA ILE A 567 47.63 -46.87 55.21
C ILE A 567 47.82 -46.97 53.67
N MET A 568 48.97 -46.40 53.23
CA MET A 568 49.61 -46.43 51.88
C MET A 568 50.55 -47.66 51.75
N GLU A 569 50.98 -48.18 50.59
CA GLU A 569 51.83 -47.67 49.49
C GLU A 569 51.66 -48.60 48.24
N GLU A 570 52.18 -48.43 47.01
CA GLU A 570 53.40 -47.75 46.50
C GLU A 570 53.24 -47.21 45.04
N LYS A 571 54.33 -46.71 44.43
CA LYS A 571 54.48 -45.83 43.23
C LYS A 571 54.81 -46.61 41.90
N PRO A 572 55.17 -45.99 40.73
CA PRO A 572 55.27 -44.55 40.34
C PRO A 572 54.68 -44.08 38.98
N LYS A 573 54.49 -42.74 38.93
CA LYS A 573 54.67 -41.72 37.85
C LYS A 573 55.14 -42.09 36.43
N VAL A 574 54.69 -41.30 35.44
CA VAL A 574 55.49 -40.36 34.57
C VAL A 574 54.57 -39.78 33.44
N THR A 575 54.70 -38.58 32.86
CA THR A 575 55.08 -37.20 33.28
C THR A 575 54.75 -36.22 32.12
N GLU A 576 54.08 -35.08 32.35
CA GLU A 576 54.27 -33.76 31.67
C GLU A 576 53.37 -32.72 32.40
N MET A 577 53.86 -31.78 33.20
CA MET A 577 54.61 -30.51 32.94
C MET A 577 53.72 -29.32 32.50
N VAL A 578 54.05 -28.13 33.04
CA VAL A 578 53.06 -27.09 33.46
C VAL A 578 53.65 -25.66 33.34
N MET A 579 52.82 -24.68 32.93
CA MET A 579 52.97 -23.19 33.08
C MET A 579 54.10 -22.48 32.29
N PRO A 580 54.19 -21.11 32.26
CA PRO A 580 53.25 -20.03 32.69
C PRO A 580 52.98 -18.89 31.65
N PRO A 581 52.11 -17.89 31.94
CA PRO A 581 51.95 -16.60 31.22
C PRO A 581 52.86 -15.47 31.80
N PRO A 582 53.08 -14.32 31.10
CA PRO A 582 52.50 -12.99 31.51
C PRO A 582 52.48 -11.94 30.34
N PRO A 583 52.47 -10.57 30.52
CA PRO A 583 51.84 -9.63 31.49
C PRO A 583 50.98 -8.49 30.84
N GLN A 584 50.48 -7.54 31.65
CA GLN A 584 49.88 -6.23 31.24
C GLN A 584 50.79 -5.02 31.61
N GLN A 585 50.75 -3.90 30.84
CA GLN A 585 51.13 -2.51 31.24
C GLN A 585 50.78 -1.49 30.12
N THR A 586 49.90 -0.48 30.32
CA THR A 586 50.07 0.95 30.74
C THR A 586 50.22 2.03 29.63
N ALA A 587 49.23 2.96 29.61
CA ALA A 587 49.16 4.39 29.23
C ALA A 587 50.19 5.09 28.30
N THR A 588 49.70 5.98 27.40
CA THR A 588 49.89 7.47 27.37
C THR A 588 49.18 8.09 26.14
N ALA A 589 49.31 9.40 25.86
CA ALA A 589 48.39 10.20 25.03
C ALA A 589 49.03 11.05 23.91
N SER A 590 48.15 11.51 23.00
CA SER A 590 48.15 12.77 22.20
C SER A 590 48.98 12.96 20.90
N GLU A 591 48.30 13.65 19.96
CA GLU A 591 48.72 14.45 18.78
C GLU A 591 48.75 13.86 17.33
N PHE A 592 47.96 14.54 16.46
CA PHE A 592 48.02 14.90 15.02
C PHE A 592 49.13 14.31 14.08
N VAL A 593 49.02 14.20 12.73
CA VAL A 593 48.34 15.03 11.69
C VAL A 593 48.09 14.23 10.34
N TYR A 594 47.05 14.60 9.56
CA TYR A 594 46.91 14.58 8.06
C TYR A 594 46.65 13.30 7.18
N PHE A 595 45.62 13.45 6.29
CA PHE A 595 45.34 12.90 4.93
C PHE A 595 45.45 11.36 4.68
N ASP A 596 44.66 10.72 3.80
CA ASP A 596 44.07 11.20 2.52
C ASP A 596 42.67 10.58 2.23
N THR A 597 41.94 11.14 1.25
CA THR A 597 40.59 10.72 0.82
C THR A 597 40.49 10.60 -0.70
N SER A 598 40.06 9.43 -1.20
CA SER A 598 39.35 9.31 -2.49
C SER A 598 38.26 8.23 -2.36
N ASP A 599 36.98 8.45 -2.68
CA ASP A 599 36.26 9.03 -3.82
C ASP A 599 36.05 8.10 -5.03
N SER A 600 34.76 7.91 -5.36
CA SER A 600 34.26 7.47 -6.67
C SER A 600 32.75 7.72 -6.75
N VAL A 601 32.37 8.96 -7.12
CA VAL A 601 31.01 9.35 -7.51
C VAL A 601 31.07 9.91 -8.94
N PRO A 602 30.21 9.50 -9.88
CA PRO A 602 30.21 10.05 -11.22
C PRO A 602 29.51 11.41 -11.27
N LYS A 603 30.10 12.38 -11.97
CA LYS A 603 29.45 13.65 -12.36
C LYS A 603 29.58 13.90 -13.85
N LEU A 604 28.51 14.44 -14.43
CA LEU A 604 28.46 14.92 -15.82
C LEU A 604 29.27 16.21 -15.99
N HIS A 605 29.78 16.42 -17.20
CA HIS A 605 30.29 17.70 -17.67
C HIS A 605 29.38 18.32 -18.73
N THR A 606 29.16 19.62 -18.59
CA THR A 606 28.81 20.63 -19.61
C THR A 606 29.78 21.80 -19.34
N THR A 607 30.20 22.68 -20.26
CA THR A 607 29.69 23.18 -21.57
C THR A 607 30.86 23.20 -22.61
N ASP A 608 30.71 23.48 -23.92
CA ASP A 608 30.42 24.79 -24.53
C ASP A 608 29.97 24.74 -26.02
N SER A 609 29.38 25.86 -26.44
CA SER A 609 28.86 26.31 -27.75
C SER A 609 29.65 25.99 -29.04
N SER A 610 28.93 25.67 -30.15
CA SER A 610 29.05 26.37 -31.45
C SER A 610 27.94 25.96 -32.45
N CYS A 611 27.64 26.82 -33.44
CA CYS A 611 26.57 26.64 -34.43
C CYS A 611 27.10 26.20 -35.82
N SER A 612 26.35 25.36 -36.56
CA SER A 612 26.13 25.50 -38.02
C SER A 612 25.21 24.39 -38.59
N GLU A 613 24.56 24.69 -39.72
CA GLU A 613 23.70 23.79 -40.49
C GLU A 613 24.53 22.89 -41.43
N GLN A 614 24.05 21.67 -41.76
CA GLN A 614 23.72 21.26 -43.15
C GLN A 614 23.33 19.76 -43.30
N VAL A 615 22.51 19.54 -44.34
CA VAL A 615 21.97 18.32 -44.99
C VAL A 615 23.13 17.34 -45.35
N VAL A 616 23.04 15.99 -45.45
CA VAL A 616 22.20 15.10 -46.30
C VAL A 616 22.20 13.63 -45.81
N SER A 617 21.22 12.81 -46.25
CA SER A 617 21.22 11.32 -46.29
C SER A 617 21.68 10.81 -47.69
N PRO A 618 21.61 9.52 -48.12
CA PRO A 618 21.18 8.25 -47.47
C PRO A 618 22.08 7.00 -47.78
N GLU A 619 21.56 5.77 -47.51
CA GLU A 619 21.97 4.43 -48.03
C GLU A 619 23.29 3.80 -47.46
N PHE A 620 23.52 2.46 -47.35
CA PHE A 620 22.74 1.25 -47.69
C PHE A 620 23.11 0.03 -46.76
N THR A 621 22.16 -0.89 -46.55
CA THR A 621 22.21 -2.32 -46.07
C THR A 621 23.44 -2.93 -45.35
N SER A 622 23.17 -3.76 -44.32
CA SER A 622 23.38 -5.23 -44.40
C SER A 622 22.55 -6.01 -43.37
N GLU A 623 21.89 -7.09 -43.78
CA GLU A 623 21.23 -8.06 -42.89
C GLU A 623 22.22 -9.17 -42.48
N VAL A 624 22.15 -9.64 -41.23
CA VAL A 624 22.55 -11.02 -40.88
C VAL A 624 21.59 -11.57 -39.81
N GLN A 625 20.87 -12.64 -40.15
CA GLN A 625 20.12 -13.47 -39.20
C GLN A 625 21.04 -14.53 -38.58
N SER A 626 20.95 -14.78 -37.26
CA SER A 626 21.08 -16.14 -36.70
C SER A 626 20.75 -16.20 -35.20
N GLU A 627 19.67 -16.92 -34.86
CA GLU A 627 19.56 -17.69 -33.61
C GLU A 627 19.76 -19.20 -33.93
N PRO A 628 19.70 -20.14 -32.96
CA PRO A 628 20.62 -20.29 -31.84
C PRO A 628 21.18 -21.73 -31.77
N LYS A 629 22.15 -22.01 -30.88
CA LYS A 629 22.46 -23.39 -30.46
C LYS A 629 22.66 -23.49 -28.95
N TRP A 630 21.99 -24.49 -28.37
CA TRP A 630 22.08 -24.92 -26.97
C TRP A 630 22.96 -26.18 -26.84
N LYS A 631 23.32 -26.50 -25.58
CA LYS A 631 24.11 -27.65 -25.09
C LYS A 631 25.64 -27.40 -25.09
N ASP A 632 26.39 -27.74 -24.04
CA ASP A 632 26.07 -28.41 -22.76
C ASP A 632 26.83 -27.72 -21.60
N TRP A 633 26.35 -27.87 -20.37
CA TRP A 633 27.12 -28.41 -19.22
C TRP A 633 26.22 -28.53 -17.99
N SER A 634 26.08 -29.75 -17.49
CA SER A 634 25.38 -30.06 -16.24
C SER A 634 26.27 -30.90 -15.34
N ALA A 635 26.20 -30.65 -14.03
CA ALA A 635 26.81 -31.39 -12.92
C ALA A 635 28.29 -31.09 -12.61
N VAL A 636 28.51 -30.15 -11.69
CA VAL A 636 29.22 -30.45 -10.43
C VAL A 636 28.32 -30.01 -9.27
N SER A 637 28.25 -30.84 -8.24
CA SER A 637 27.35 -30.71 -7.09
C SER A 637 27.95 -29.92 -5.92
N ASN A 638 27.07 -29.36 -5.08
CA ASN A 638 27.27 -29.04 -3.67
C ASN A 638 28.60 -28.37 -3.26
N ASP A 639 28.50 -27.13 -2.77
CA ASP A 639 28.94 -26.90 -1.39
C ASP A 639 28.11 -25.84 -0.69
N ASN A 640 27.87 -26.06 0.61
CA ASN A 640 27.30 -25.04 1.49
C ASN A 640 28.44 -24.17 1.99
N ASN A 641 28.37 -22.85 1.79
CA ASN A 641 28.85 -21.97 2.85
C ASN A 641 28.08 -20.66 2.94
N THR A 642 27.69 -20.34 4.16
CA THR A 642 26.99 -19.11 4.55
C THR A 642 27.93 -17.91 4.52
N LEU A 643 27.54 -16.85 3.84
CA LEU A 643 27.98 -15.49 4.18
C LEU A 643 26.76 -14.68 4.59
N ASP A 644 26.78 -14.29 5.86
CA ASP A 644 25.71 -13.61 6.56
C ASP A 644 25.87 -12.09 6.40
N PHE A 645 24.91 -11.45 5.74
CA PHE A 645 24.81 -9.99 5.66
C PHE A 645 23.48 -9.55 6.24
N GLY A 646 23.51 -9.27 7.54
CA GLY A 646 22.33 -8.88 8.30
C GLY A 646 21.80 -7.50 7.92
N PHE A 647 20.68 -7.48 7.22
CA PHE A 647 19.76 -6.34 7.21
C PHE A 647 18.49 -6.72 7.99
N ASN A 648 18.22 -5.96 9.05
CA ASN A 648 17.09 -6.20 9.96
C ASN A 648 15.74 -5.94 9.27
N TYR A 649 15.18 -6.99 8.66
CA TYR A 649 13.81 -6.98 8.16
C TYR A 649 12.84 -7.26 9.31
N ILE A 650 12.15 -6.23 9.79
CA ILE A 650 11.07 -6.41 10.77
C ILE A 650 9.90 -7.10 10.07
N ASP A 651 9.57 -8.31 10.52
CA ASP A 651 8.49 -9.14 9.98
C ASP A 651 7.12 -8.51 10.29
N ALA A 652 6.62 -7.68 9.38
CA ALA A 652 5.32 -7.03 9.47
C ALA A 652 4.13 -7.98 9.17
N THR A 653 4.22 -9.22 9.66
CA THR A 653 3.10 -10.19 9.71
C THR A 653 2.63 -10.50 11.14
N VAL A 654 3.12 -9.75 12.13
CA VAL A 654 2.60 -9.82 13.51
C VAL A 654 1.21 -9.17 13.57
N ASP A 655 0.18 -10.02 13.54
CA ASP A 655 -1.19 -9.63 13.91
C ASP A 655 -1.21 -9.03 15.33
N ASN A 656 -1.93 -7.92 15.51
CA ASN A 656 -2.25 -7.37 16.82
C ASN A 656 -3.14 -8.35 17.61
N ALA A 657 -2.51 -9.24 18.38
CA ALA A 657 -3.18 -9.91 19.48
C ALA A 657 -3.60 -8.85 20.52
N PHE A 658 -4.83 -8.95 21.03
CA PHE A 658 -5.51 -7.98 21.92
C PHE A 658 -6.13 -6.74 21.26
N GLY A 659 -7.06 -6.97 20.33
CA GLY A 659 -8.12 -6.02 19.96
C GLY A 659 -9.43 -6.77 19.64
N GLY A 660 -10.47 -6.60 20.45
CA GLY A 660 -11.75 -7.29 20.25
C GLY A 660 -12.63 -6.55 19.23
N GLY A 661 -12.87 -7.14 18.06
CA GLY A 661 -13.78 -6.58 17.05
C GLY A 661 -13.44 -7.00 15.62
N SER A 662 -13.79 -8.24 15.24
CA SER A 662 -13.47 -8.74 13.88
C SER A 662 -14.40 -8.21 12.79
N SER A 663 -14.05 -7.08 12.18
CA SER A 663 -14.63 -6.61 10.92
C SER A 663 -14.07 -7.43 9.74
N ASN A 664 -14.67 -8.59 9.46
CA ASN A 664 -14.37 -9.42 8.28
C ASN A 664 -14.84 -8.75 6.98
N GLN A 665 -14.29 -7.59 6.63
CA GLN A 665 -14.49 -6.97 5.32
C GLN A 665 -13.61 -7.69 4.28
N MET A 666 -14.25 -8.29 3.28
CA MET A 666 -13.58 -8.96 2.18
C MET A 666 -14.25 -8.57 0.87
N PHE A 667 -13.44 -8.39 -0.16
CA PHE A 667 -13.66 -7.41 -1.19
C PHE A 667 -14.37 -7.95 -2.46
N PRO A 668 -15.31 -7.21 -3.10
CA PRO A 668 -16.08 -7.71 -4.24
C PRO A 668 -15.24 -8.26 -5.41
N LEU A 669 -14.21 -7.53 -5.84
CA LEU A 669 -13.31 -7.96 -6.94
C LEU A 669 -12.45 -9.19 -6.57
N GLN A 670 -12.17 -9.43 -5.28
CA GLN A 670 -11.31 -10.53 -4.84
C GLN A 670 -12.05 -11.87 -4.73
N ASP A 671 -13.36 -11.85 -4.44
CA ASP A 671 -14.25 -13.01 -4.60
C ASP A 671 -14.87 -13.12 -5.99
N MET A 672 -14.72 -12.10 -6.84
CA MET A 672 -15.28 -12.10 -8.21
C MET A 672 -14.75 -13.23 -9.08
N PHE A 673 -13.62 -13.79 -8.67
CA PHE A 673 -13.04 -15.00 -9.18
C PHE A 673 -13.19 -16.11 -8.09
N MET A 674 -14.35 -16.73 -7.83
CA MET A 674 -14.46 -17.87 -6.88
C MET A 674 -15.51 -18.93 -7.33
N TYR A 675 -15.04 -20.07 -7.85
CA TYR A 675 -15.77 -21.20 -8.50
C TYR A 675 -16.93 -20.96 -9.48
N MET A 676 -16.84 -21.61 -10.64
CA MET A 676 -17.94 -22.21 -11.42
C MET A 676 -17.50 -23.62 -11.90
N GLN A 677 -18.44 -24.50 -12.26
CA GLN A 677 -18.20 -25.94 -12.48
C GLN A 677 -17.55 -26.30 -13.84
N LYS A 678 -16.96 -27.50 -13.91
CA LYS A 678 -16.45 -28.13 -15.14
C LYS A 678 -17.59 -28.48 -16.12
N PRO A 679 -17.33 -28.52 -17.43
CA PRO A 679 -18.13 -29.32 -18.36
C PRO A 679 -17.68 -30.79 -18.30
N TYR A 680 -18.64 -31.66 -17.92
CA TYR A 680 -18.60 -33.14 -17.94
C TYR A 680 -17.55 -33.87 -17.06
#